data_AF-F2UCD6-F1
#
_entry.id   AF-F2UCD6-F1
#
_cell.length_a   1.000
_cell.length_b   1.000
_cell.length_c   1.000
_cell.angle_alpha   90.00
_cell.angle_beta   90.00
_cell.angle_gamma   90.00
#
_symmetry.space_group_name_H-M   'P 1'
#
loop_
_entity.id
_entity.type
_entity.pdbx_description
1 polymer ?
#
loop_
_entity_poly.entity_id
_entity_poly.type
_entity_poly.pdbx_seq_one_letter_code
_entity_poly.pdbx_strand_id
1 'polypeptide(L)'
;MKGSVNLDIKNSSDSKMAPLLSRTANDDDPLMMMLMTMTMTGAGDSAKAAAGSCGDNGSTTSRRRRRRRKMDWKSVSCLLMALLLLLLSTGQGAVAMSRAQRSALAAQVQEMFQHGYDSYMEHAFPADELMPLSCRGRIRGITPTRGDIDDALGRFSLTLVDSLDTLAVLGNISEFKRAVGLTLQHVSFDRDIVVSTFETNIRMLGGLLGAHAVVLDLRTKHPVHARDPFFAQYDGQLLALAVDLGDRLLAAFNTNTGLPYSRVNLRRGIDDPLVRANDVTCTACAGTIIMEFAALSRFSGDSRFENAARRALEFLWQSRHRKTHLVGTTINITSGAWIRQESTVGAGVDSFFEYLLKAFILLGDQTYLDVFNTHYESIARYLRRGPFLVDVNRHNPTALSRKFMDALQSFFPGLQVLFGDVSDAIEIHRMYYDILLRHKFMPESFTADHEVVWGNSPLRPEFAESTYMLYKATNDPIYLEIGKFIVDNLQAHARVRCGFASVKDVRTLQLEDQMDSFVLAETFKYLYLLFAEEEDIPLKMDDYVFTTEAHLLPLMLASVDNLNLVPFSQHRHQVKTMQNGVCMNDHDELTVFLRHVNIHTGHHQPICRRYHPNEMLIDGRRQQRQRRNRRRPAPVEPENLDLSNQGHLDYLDFLGIIVEPINQAFQFAYHPSRGHDAAAAQSFLQRLMSIMQPAAGEGGDDSGGGGGGTRELISVVAKTDHALVIDTLAGPAIFGPDVKRAGIRMSGAAHAVVPADGCSPLAPEANNGIIGGVAVVRRGGCMFVEKVKHCQDAGALGVVVYNSDEEDISLLTMQGNDVLDKHINIPSAFVNHDIGEKLAEMARARKIHITISH
;
A
#
# COMPACT_ATOMS: atom_id res chain seq x y z
N MET A 1 39.99 -18.86 3.16
CA MET A 1 40.20 -20.24 3.66
C MET A 1 38.86 -20.80 4.09
N LYS A 2 38.41 -21.92 3.50
CA LYS A 2 37.11 -22.56 3.77
C LYS A 2 37.25 -23.59 4.89
N GLY A 3 36.30 -23.64 5.81
CA GLY A 3 36.19 -24.68 6.83
C GLY A 3 34.76 -24.78 7.38
N SER A 4 34.06 -25.84 6.98
CA SER A 4 32.74 -26.29 7.42
C SER A 4 32.84 -27.16 8.68
N VAL A 5 31.91 -27.01 9.64
CA VAL A 5 31.76 -27.93 10.77
C VAL A 5 30.29 -28.34 10.92
N ASN A 6 30.03 -29.64 10.78
CA ASN A 6 28.80 -30.34 11.15
C ASN A 6 28.80 -30.63 12.65
N LEU A 7 27.64 -30.53 13.31
CA LEU A 7 27.41 -31.13 14.63
C LEU A 7 26.05 -31.84 14.68
N ASP A 8 26.14 -33.18 14.68
CA ASP A 8 25.13 -34.12 15.16
C ASP A 8 25.08 -34.09 16.70
N ILE A 9 23.88 -34.02 17.29
CA ILE A 9 23.69 -34.43 18.70
C ILE A 9 22.45 -35.33 18.82
N LYS A 10 22.71 -36.50 19.40
CA LYS A 10 21.82 -37.64 19.65
C LYS A 10 20.72 -37.33 20.67
N ASN A 11 19.54 -37.88 20.38
CA ASN A 11 18.44 -38.13 21.32
C ASN A 11 18.76 -39.24 22.32
N SER A 12 18.29 -39.09 23.55
CA SER A 12 18.02 -40.20 24.48
C SER A 12 16.70 -39.99 25.23
N SER A 13 15.75 -40.89 24.95
CA SER A 13 14.72 -41.53 25.81
C SER A 13 14.88 -41.35 27.34
N ASP A 14 13.90 -41.48 28.23
CA ASP A 14 12.48 -41.87 28.27
C ASP A 14 12.10 -41.73 29.77
N SER A 15 10.87 -41.33 30.14
CA SER A 15 10.16 -41.95 31.28
C SER A 15 8.70 -41.48 31.39
N LYS A 16 7.81 -42.48 31.41
CA LYS A 16 6.36 -42.43 31.62
C LYS A 16 5.98 -42.30 33.11
N MET A 17 4.86 -41.62 33.40
CA MET A 17 3.66 -42.12 34.14
C MET A 17 2.90 -41.01 34.89
N ALA A 18 1.58 -40.96 34.67
CA ALA A 18 0.54 -40.32 35.50
C ALA A 18 0.08 -41.30 36.63
N PRO A 19 -1.03 -41.12 37.40
CA PRO A 19 -1.97 -39.98 37.63
C PRO A 19 -2.35 -39.77 39.14
N LEU A 20 -3.19 -38.77 39.48
CA LEU A 20 -4.41 -38.85 40.35
C LEU A 20 -4.83 -37.51 41.02
N LEU A 21 -6.00 -37.02 40.58
CA LEU A 21 -7.17 -36.47 41.31
C LEU A 21 -7.01 -35.88 42.74
N SER A 22 -7.45 -34.64 42.98
CA SER A 22 -8.86 -34.31 43.34
C SER A 22 -9.07 -32.85 43.81
N ARG A 23 -10.08 -32.19 43.22
CA ARG A 23 -11.08 -31.23 43.77
C ARG A 23 -10.65 -30.18 44.83
N THR A 24 -10.92 -28.90 44.53
CA THR A 24 -12.09 -28.15 45.06
C THR A 24 -12.39 -26.92 44.19
N ALA A 25 -13.68 -26.65 44.01
CA ALA A 25 -14.27 -25.57 43.24
C ALA A 25 -14.36 -24.25 44.03
N ASN A 26 -14.39 -23.12 43.32
CA ASN A 26 -15.40 -22.06 43.47
C ASN A 26 -15.20 -21.04 42.35
N ASP A 27 -16.12 -21.07 41.38
CA ASP A 27 -16.42 -19.99 40.43
C ASP A 27 -17.63 -19.22 40.97
N ASP A 28 -17.57 -17.90 40.90
CA ASP A 28 -18.74 -17.01 40.95
C ASP A 28 -18.78 -16.16 39.66
N ASP A 29 -19.95 -16.21 39.01
CA ASP A 29 -20.59 -15.15 38.20
C ASP A 29 -20.37 -15.05 36.65
N PRO A 30 -21.38 -14.56 35.88
CA PRO A 30 -22.21 -15.41 35.02
C PRO A 30 -22.56 -14.77 33.65
N LEU A 31 -22.37 -15.46 32.52
CA LEU A 31 -23.01 -15.03 31.26
C LEU A 31 -23.16 -16.16 30.23
N MET A 32 -23.57 -17.33 30.70
CA MET A 32 -23.95 -18.46 29.85
C MET A 32 -25.13 -19.19 30.48
N MET A 33 -26.36 -18.69 30.27
CA MET A 33 -27.61 -19.44 30.50
C MET A 33 -28.79 -18.65 29.93
N MET A 34 -29.00 -18.73 28.61
CA MET A 34 -30.34 -18.61 28.05
C MET A 34 -30.41 -19.33 26.70
N LEU A 35 -30.47 -20.68 26.76
CA LEU A 35 -31.13 -21.56 25.80
C LEU A 35 -30.86 -23.02 26.20
N MET A 36 -31.66 -23.56 27.13
CA MET A 36 -32.11 -24.96 27.16
C MET A 36 -32.84 -25.29 28.47
N THR A 37 -34.17 -25.17 28.44
CA THR A 37 -35.16 -25.94 29.22
C THR A 37 -36.50 -25.64 28.53
N MET A 38 -37.37 -26.56 28.14
CA MET A 38 -37.90 -27.70 28.89
C MET A 38 -38.38 -28.81 27.94
N THR A 39 -38.11 -30.06 28.31
CA THR A 39 -38.89 -31.26 27.94
C THR A 39 -39.08 -32.13 29.20
N MET A 40 -40.07 -33.04 29.15
CA MET A 40 -40.63 -33.94 30.19
C MET A 40 -41.85 -33.32 30.90
N THR A 41 -43.06 -33.89 30.89
CA THR A 41 -43.55 -35.28 31.11
C THR A 41 -44.83 -35.54 30.29
N GLY A 42 -45.36 -36.73 29.98
CA GLY A 42 -45.17 -38.10 30.48
C GLY A 42 -46.03 -39.11 29.67
N ALA A 43 -45.91 -40.39 30.03
CA ALA A 43 -46.35 -41.59 29.31
C ALA A 43 -47.87 -41.95 29.41
N GLY A 44 -48.33 -42.87 28.53
CA GLY A 44 -49.62 -43.55 28.66
C GLY A 44 -50.07 -44.39 27.44
N ASP A 45 -49.60 -45.64 27.40
CA ASP A 45 -50.21 -46.90 26.90
C ASP A 45 -51.21 -47.03 25.72
N SER A 46 -50.79 -47.89 24.78
CA SER A 46 -51.43 -49.13 24.27
C SER A 46 -52.75 -49.14 23.45
N ALA A 47 -52.61 -49.70 22.23
CA ALA A 47 -53.39 -50.78 21.60
C ALA A 47 -54.29 -50.50 20.36
N LYS A 48 -54.01 -51.30 19.31
CA LYS A 48 -54.90 -51.85 18.23
C LYS A 48 -55.42 -50.87 17.16
N ALA A 49 -55.54 -51.20 15.86
CA ALA A 49 -55.33 -52.40 15.04
C ALA A 49 -55.40 -52.03 13.53
N ALA A 50 -54.82 -52.90 12.69
CA ALA A 50 -55.22 -53.38 11.34
C ALA A 50 -56.02 -52.45 10.38
N ALA A 51 -55.56 -52.17 9.16
CA ALA A 51 -55.55 -52.99 7.92
C ALA A 51 -56.91 -53.10 7.17
N GLY A 52 -56.84 -53.01 5.83
CA GLY A 52 -57.91 -53.27 4.85
C GLY A 52 -58.66 -52.00 4.39
N SER A 53 -59.14 -51.82 3.17
CA SER A 53 -59.31 -52.68 1.99
C SER A 53 -59.73 -51.76 0.81
N CYS A 54 -59.44 -52.20 -0.41
CA CYS A 54 -60.02 -51.72 -1.67
C CYS A 54 -61.56 -51.67 -1.66
N GLY A 55 -62.15 -50.83 -2.53
CA GLY A 55 -63.57 -50.93 -2.89
C GLY A 55 -64.18 -49.69 -3.54
N ASP A 56 -63.97 -49.56 -4.85
CA ASP A 56 -64.93 -49.27 -5.93
C ASP A 56 -66.18 -48.35 -5.79
N ASN A 57 -66.51 -47.75 -6.94
CA ASN A 57 -67.77 -47.17 -7.41
C ASN A 57 -68.23 -45.76 -7.02
N GLY A 58 -68.63 -45.02 -8.06
CA GLY A 58 -69.08 -43.64 -8.02
C GLY A 58 -70.59 -43.45 -7.86
N SER A 59 -70.98 -42.20 -7.64
CA SER A 59 -72.10 -41.50 -8.32
C SER A 59 -72.36 -40.13 -7.69
N THR A 60 -72.48 -39.15 -8.59
CA THR A 60 -73.28 -37.91 -8.61
C THR A 60 -73.90 -37.26 -7.34
N THR A 61 -73.67 -35.93 -7.28
CA THR A 61 -74.58 -34.82 -6.87
C THR A 61 -74.91 -34.56 -5.39
N SER A 62 -74.46 -33.42 -4.85
CA SER A 62 -75.32 -32.24 -4.59
C SER A 62 -74.59 -31.10 -3.86
N ARG A 63 -75.02 -29.86 -4.15
CA ARG A 63 -74.50 -28.57 -3.67
C ARG A 63 -74.69 -28.36 -2.16
N ARG A 64 -73.66 -27.88 -1.45
CA ARG A 64 -73.80 -27.05 -0.24
C ARG A 64 -72.79 -25.88 -0.24
N ARG A 65 -73.33 -24.66 -0.23
CA ARG A 65 -72.61 -23.37 -0.09
C ARG A 65 -71.92 -23.29 1.28
N ARG A 66 -70.61 -23.01 1.32
CA ARG A 66 -69.87 -22.60 2.53
C ARG A 66 -69.42 -21.14 2.40
N ARG A 67 -69.88 -20.29 3.33
CA ARG A 67 -69.49 -18.89 3.52
C ARG A 67 -67.98 -18.79 3.80
N ARG A 68 -67.23 -18.04 2.98
CA ARG A 68 -65.84 -17.63 3.28
C ARG A 68 -65.87 -16.56 4.37
N ARG A 69 -65.22 -16.81 5.52
CA ARG A 69 -64.81 -15.76 6.47
C ARG A 69 -63.69 -14.97 5.78
N LYS A 70 -63.92 -13.68 5.54
CA LYS A 70 -62.88 -12.77 5.04
C LYS A 70 -61.86 -12.56 6.16
N MET A 71 -60.60 -12.86 5.87
CA MET A 71 -59.45 -12.56 6.73
C MET A 71 -59.27 -11.04 6.78
N ASP A 72 -59.20 -10.46 7.97
CA ASP A 72 -59.13 -9.01 8.16
C ASP A 72 -57.72 -8.51 7.86
N TRP A 73 -57.56 -7.84 6.71
CA TRP A 73 -56.28 -7.38 6.19
C TRP A 73 -55.59 -6.34 7.08
N LYS A 74 -56.32 -5.72 8.02
CA LYS A 74 -55.75 -4.71 8.93
C LYS A 74 -54.81 -5.34 9.96
N SER A 75 -55.14 -6.53 10.48
CA SER A 75 -54.31 -7.23 11.47
C SER A 75 -53.01 -7.78 10.88
N VAL A 76 -53.04 -8.20 9.61
CA VAL A 76 -51.86 -8.70 8.89
C VAL A 76 -50.91 -7.56 8.52
N SER A 77 -51.46 -6.39 8.17
CA SER A 77 -50.67 -5.19 7.84
C SER A 77 -49.91 -4.64 9.07
N CYS A 78 -50.53 -4.64 10.25
CA CYS A 78 -49.85 -4.24 11.49
C CYS A 78 -48.73 -5.20 11.91
N LEU A 79 -48.92 -6.51 11.73
CA LEU A 79 -47.89 -7.52 11.99
C LEU A 79 -46.71 -7.42 11.01
N LEU A 80 -46.99 -7.17 9.73
CA LEU A 80 -45.96 -6.94 8.72
C LEU A 80 -45.18 -5.64 8.95
N MET A 81 -45.84 -4.55 9.35
CA MET A 81 -45.14 -3.31 9.73
C MET A 81 -44.30 -3.48 11.00
N ALA A 82 -44.78 -4.22 12.00
CA ALA A 82 -43.99 -4.51 13.20
C ALA A 82 -42.76 -5.36 12.89
N LEU A 83 -42.88 -6.37 12.01
CA LEU A 83 -41.75 -7.16 11.52
C LEU A 83 -40.79 -6.33 10.66
N LEU A 84 -41.29 -5.41 9.85
CA LEU A 84 -40.48 -4.50 9.05
C LEU A 84 -39.67 -3.54 9.95
N LEU A 85 -40.29 -3.02 11.01
CA LEU A 85 -39.62 -2.17 12.01
C LEU A 85 -38.58 -2.95 12.85
N LEU A 86 -38.83 -4.22 13.15
CA LEU A 86 -37.85 -5.11 13.79
C LEU A 86 -36.68 -5.45 12.85
N LEU A 87 -36.93 -5.70 11.57
CA LEU A 87 -35.90 -5.95 10.56
C LEU A 87 -35.06 -4.70 10.23
N LEU A 88 -35.64 -3.50 10.32
CA LEU A 88 -34.93 -2.23 10.23
C LEU A 88 -34.04 -1.95 11.46
N SER A 89 -34.31 -2.59 12.60
CA SER A 89 -33.50 -2.44 13.83
C SER A 89 -32.30 -3.41 13.91
N THR A 90 -32.24 -4.42 13.04
CA THR A 90 -31.14 -5.40 13.00
C THR A 90 -30.11 -5.14 11.89
N GLY A 91 -30.24 -4.01 11.18
CA GLY A 91 -29.21 -3.52 10.28
C GLY A 91 -28.05 -2.90 11.07
N GLN A 92 -27.27 -3.71 11.77
CA GLN A 92 -25.92 -3.30 12.17
C GLN A 92 -25.07 -3.25 10.89
N GLY A 93 -25.15 -2.14 10.17
CA GLY A 93 -24.04 -1.71 9.33
C GLY A 93 -22.78 -1.69 10.20
N ALA A 94 -21.62 -1.98 9.62
CA ALA A 94 -20.33 -1.86 10.30
C ALA A 94 -20.32 -0.55 11.09
N VAL A 95 -20.41 -0.64 12.42
CA VAL A 95 -20.55 0.53 13.27
C VAL A 95 -19.20 1.20 13.22
N ALA A 96 -19.12 2.33 12.50
CA ALA A 96 -17.92 3.15 12.50
C ALA A 96 -17.50 3.40 13.95
N MET A 97 -16.21 3.17 14.24
CA MET A 97 -15.64 3.36 15.57
C MET A 97 -16.09 4.70 16.15
N SER A 98 -16.75 4.67 17.31
CA SER A 98 -17.26 5.88 17.93
C SER A 98 -16.12 6.80 18.36
N ARG A 99 -16.36 8.12 18.43
CA ARG A 99 -15.37 9.09 18.93
C ARG A 99 -14.81 8.71 20.31
N ALA A 100 -15.66 8.14 21.18
CA ALA A 100 -15.22 7.67 22.50
C ALA A 100 -14.27 6.46 22.41
N GLN A 101 -14.53 5.50 21.52
CA GLN A 101 -13.61 4.37 21.27
C GLN A 101 -12.30 4.85 20.65
N ARG A 102 -12.37 5.75 19.67
CA ARG A 102 -11.21 6.35 19.02
C ARG A 102 -10.32 7.12 20.01
N SER A 103 -10.92 7.96 20.84
CA SER A 103 -10.21 8.65 21.93
C SER A 103 -9.60 7.67 22.96
N ALA A 104 -10.30 6.59 23.30
CA ALA A 104 -9.75 5.56 24.18
C ALA A 104 -8.53 4.84 23.57
N LEU A 105 -8.55 4.57 22.25
CA LEU A 105 -7.39 4.01 21.54
C LEU A 105 -6.23 4.99 21.44
N ALA A 106 -6.50 6.28 21.19
CA ALA A 106 -5.46 7.32 21.22
C ALA A 106 -4.77 7.38 22.60
N ALA A 107 -5.56 7.37 23.68
CA ALA A 107 -5.04 7.34 25.05
C ALA A 107 -4.28 6.05 25.35
N GLN A 108 -4.73 4.90 24.83
CA GLN A 108 -4.00 3.64 24.95
C GLN A 108 -2.65 3.69 24.24
N VAL A 109 -2.59 4.21 23.01
CA VAL A 109 -1.32 4.35 22.27
C VAL A 109 -0.38 5.32 22.99
N GLN A 110 -0.90 6.42 23.55
CA GLN A 110 -0.11 7.35 24.36
C GLN A 110 0.47 6.67 25.61
N GLU A 111 -0.30 5.82 26.29
CA GLU A 111 0.19 5.01 27.42
C GLU A 111 1.26 4.01 26.97
N MET A 112 1.07 3.35 25.83
CA MET A 112 2.05 2.41 25.28
C MET A 112 3.36 3.11 24.93
N PHE A 113 3.30 4.28 24.28
CA PHE A 113 4.47 5.11 24.06
C PHE A 113 5.16 5.45 25.38
N GLN A 114 4.40 5.91 26.38
CA GLN A 114 4.94 6.28 27.69
C GLN A 114 5.64 5.08 28.36
N HIS A 115 5.06 3.88 28.31
CA HIS A 115 5.67 2.65 28.83
C HIS A 115 7.02 2.35 28.15
N GLY A 116 7.08 2.44 26.82
CA GLY A 116 8.31 2.22 26.07
C GLY A 116 9.37 3.29 26.36
N TYR A 117 8.97 4.56 26.34
CA TYR A 117 9.85 5.70 26.59
C TYR A 117 10.37 5.72 28.03
N ASP A 118 9.51 5.57 29.04
CA ASP A 118 9.94 5.53 30.45
C ASP A 118 10.85 4.34 30.74
N SER A 119 10.56 3.18 30.15
CA SER A 119 11.45 2.02 30.26
C SER A 119 12.83 2.29 29.66
N TYR A 120 12.90 3.00 28.54
CA TYR A 120 14.17 3.45 27.97
C TYR A 120 14.87 4.43 28.92
N MET A 121 14.16 5.44 29.44
CA MET A 121 14.72 6.43 30.34
C MET A 121 15.23 5.84 31.66
N GLU A 122 14.57 4.80 32.19
CA GLU A 122 14.95 4.14 33.44
C GLU A 122 16.11 3.15 33.25
N HIS A 123 16.07 2.34 32.18
CA HIS A 123 16.94 1.16 32.06
C HIS A 123 18.04 1.27 31.00
N ALA A 124 17.89 2.18 30.04
CA ALA A 124 18.79 2.27 28.91
C ALA A 124 19.52 3.61 28.82
N PHE A 125 18.85 4.75 29.04
CA PHE A 125 19.48 6.06 28.94
C PHE A 125 20.79 6.14 29.78
N PRO A 126 21.92 6.61 29.20
CA PRO A 126 22.10 7.25 27.89
C PRO A 126 22.59 6.31 26.76
N ALA A 127 22.30 5.01 26.84
CA ALA A 127 22.52 4.09 25.73
C ALA A 127 21.66 4.46 24.51
N ASP A 128 22.02 3.95 23.34
CA ASP A 128 21.31 4.28 22.11
C ASP A 128 19.92 3.63 22.05
N GLU A 129 19.80 2.37 22.50
CA GLU A 129 18.54 1.61 22.44
C GLU A 129 18.31 0.81 23.72
N LEU A 130 17.09 0.30 23.89
CA LEU A 130 16.68 -0.54 25.01
C LEU A 130 16.69 -2.02 24.62
N MET A 131 17.16 -2.86 25.54
CA MET A 131 16.98 -4.32 25.54
C MET A 131 15.87 -4.66 26.55
N PRO A 132 14.60 -4.80 26.10
CA PRO A 132 13.42 -4.76 26.96
C PRO A 132 13.15 -6.08 27.73
N LEU A 133 13.73 -7.21 27.33
CA LEU A 133 13.65 -8.48 28.07
C LEU A 133 14.65 -8.50 29.23
N SER A 134 15.86 -7.98 29.00
CA SER A 134 16.89 -7.90 30.04
C SER A 134 16.89 -6.59 30.83
N CYS A 135 16.05 -5.63 30.46
CA CYS A 135 15.93 -4.31 31.10
C CYS A 135 17.29 -3.60 31.22
N ARG A 136 18.00 -3.47 30.09
CA ARG A 136 19.31 -2.80 30.02
C ARG A 136 19.47 -2.01 28.74
N GLY A 137 20.38 -1.04 28.75
CA GLY A 137 20.78 -0.32 27.53
C GLY A 137 21.62 -1.17 26.57
N ARG A 138 21.37 -1.02 25.28
CA ARG A 138 22.21 -1.55 24.21
C ARG A 138 23.36 -0.59 23.93
N ILE A 139 24.59 -1.06 24.14
CA ILE A 139 25.80 -0.23 23.96
C ILE A 139 26.76 -0.95 23.03
N ARG A 140 26.99 -0.34 21.86
CA ARG A 140 27.92 -0.87 20.86
C ARG A 140 29.32 -1.09 21.43
N GLY A 141 29.90 -2.25 21.15
CA GLY A 141 31.20 -2.69 21.66
C GLY A 141 31.17 -3.27 23.08
N ILE A 142 30.04 -3.18 23.80
CA ILE A 142 29.83 -3.80 25.11
C ILE A 142 28.85 -4.96 25.00
N THR A 143 27.70 -4.74 24.35
CA THR A 143 26.72 -5.78 24.06
C THR A 143 27.12 -6.59 22.82
N PRO A 144 26.69 -7.87 22.72
CA PRO A 144 26.92 -8.68 21.52
C PRO A 144 26.44 -7.96 20.25
N THR A 145 27.26 -8.00 19.21
CA THR A 145 26.98 -7.30 17.96
C THR A 145 25.84 -7.96 17.18
N ARG A 146 24.99 -7.14 16.55
CA ARG A 146 23.98 -7.55 15.55
C ARG A 146 24.48 -7.41 14.10
N GLY A 147 25.79 -7.22 13.90
CA GLY A 147 26.36 -6.91 12.60
C GLY A 147 26.07 -5.47 12.18
N ASP A 148 25.78 -5.26 10.90
CA ASP A 148 25.61 -3.93 10.29
C ASP A 148 24.46 -3.11 10.89
N ILE A 149 23.47 -3.75 11.53
CA ILE A 149 22.37 -3.07 12.23
C ILE A 149 22.90 -2.15 13.34
N ASP A 150 23.98 -2.54 14.02
CA ASP A 150 24.57 -1.72 15.08
C ASP A 150 25.33 -0.49 14.53
N ASP A 151 25.44 -0.31 13.21
CA ASP A 151 26.06 0.90 12.63
C ASP A 151 25.22 2.17 12.83
N ALA A 152 23.93 2.03 13.15
CA ALA A 152 23.11 3.14 13.63
C ALA A 152 23.57 3.65 15.01
N LEU A 153 24.19 2.80 15.83
CA LEU A 153 24.55 3.09 17.22
C LEU A 153 25.87 3.87 17.31
N GLY A 154 25.78 5.19 17.52
CA GLY A 154 26.92 6.10 17.71
C GLY A 154 27.24 6.45 19.17
N ARG A 155 26.58 5.80 20.13
CA ARG A 155 26.60 6.04 21.57
C ARG A 155 26.04 7.41 21.98
N PHE A 156 25.23 8.03 21.14
CA PHE A 156 24.77 9.42 21.25
C PHE A 156 23.33 9.56 21.77
N SER A 157 22.82 8.57 22.51
CA SER A 157 21.46 8.53 23.03
C SER A 157 20.41 8.54 21.92
N LEU A 158 20.58 7.63 20.95
CA LEU A 158 19.75 7.55 19.74
C LEU A 158 18.24 7.64 20.03
N THR A 159 17.68 6.72 20.83
CA THR A 159 16.24 6.71 21.15
C THR A 159 15.75 8.00 21.81
N LEU A 160 16.58 8.69 22.61
CA LEU A 160 16.20 9.98 23.21
C LEU A 160 15.95 11.03 22.11
N VAL A 161 16.88 11.16 21.16
CA VAL A 161 16.80 12.17 20.10
C VAL A 161 15.68 11.84 19.12
N ASP A 162 15.56 10.56 18.76
CA ASP A 162 14.57 10.05 17.81
C ASP A 162 13.13 10.25 18.31
N SER A 163 12.92 10.24 19.62
CA SER A 163 11.58 10.38 20.24
C SER A 163 11.17 11.82 20.53
N LEU A 164 12.03 12.82 20.28
CA LEU A 164 11.80 14.20 20.73
C LEU A 164 10.53 14.79 20.14
N ASP A 165 10.36 14.76 18.82
CA ASP A 165 9.17 15.34 18.20
C ASP A 165 7.90 14.51 18.48
N THR A 166 8.02 13.20 18.65
CA THR A 166 6.90 12.34 19.10
C THR A 166 6.36 12.80 20.45
N LEU A 167 7.21 13.12 21.42
CA LEU A 167 6.77 13.63 22.73
C LEU A 167 5.88 14.88 22.58
N ALA A 168 6.21 15.75 21.63
CA ALA A 168 5.42 16.94 21.36
C ALA A 168 4.12 16.62 20.60
N VAL A 169 4.15 15.72 19.60
CA VAL A 169 2.95 15.25 18.88
C VAL A 169 1.94 14.64 19.84
N LEU A 170 2.39 13.86 20.82
CA LEU A 170 1.56 13.21 21.84
C LEU A 170 1.12 14.15 22.98
N GLY A 171 1.39 15.47 22.89
CA GLY A 171 0.98 16.43 23.91
C GLY A 171 1.82 16.46 25.18
N ASN A 172 2.89 15.65 25.29
CA ASN A 172 3.76 15.62 26.46
C ASN A 172 4.83 16.73 26.40
N ILE A 173 4.38 17.98 26.34
CA ILE A 173 5.25 19.17 26.19
C ILE A 173 6.21 19.31 27.38
N SER A 174 5.81 18.90 28.58
CA SER A 174 6.67 18.94 29.76
C SER A 174 7.87 18.01 29.62
N GLU A 175 7.63 16.77 29.19
CA GLU A 175 8.70 15.80 28.95
C GLU A 175 9.55 16.17 27.74
N PHE A 176 8.94 16.68 26.66
CA PHE A 176 9.67 17.21 25.51
C PHE A 176 10.74 18.23 25.92
N LYS A 177 10.38 19.21 26.75
CA LYS A 177 11.34 20.21 27.28
C LYS A 177 12.47 19.56 28.07
N ARG A 178 12.15 18.57 28.92
CA ARG A 178 13.15 17.84 29.72
C ARG A 178 14.08 17.05 28.81
N ALA A 179 13.55 16.35 27.82
CA ALA A 179 14.29 15.54 26.85
C ALA A 179 15.21 16.39 25.96
N VAL A 180 14.77 17.58 25.54
CA VAL A 180 15.64 18.56 24.86
C VAL A 180 16.78 19.00 25.79
N GLY A 181 16.50 19.30 27.05
CA GLY A 181 17.53 19.63 28.04
C GLY A 181 18.58 18.52 28.21
N LEU A 182 18.13 17.27 28.32
CA LEU A 182 19.00 16.10 28.39
C LEU A 182 19.82 15.90 27.11
N THR A 183 19.20 16.15 25.94
CA THR A 183 19.89 16.09 24.65
C THR A 183 21.07 17.05 24.62
N LEU A 184 20.84 18.31 24.99
CA LEU A 184 21.88 19.34 25.04
C LEU A 184 22.99 19.03 26.06
N GLN A 185 22.69 18.26 27.11
CA GLN A 185 23.64 17.89 28.15
C GLN A 185 24.47 16.65 27.81
N HIS A 186 23.86 15.64 27.17
CA HIS A 186 24.46 14.30 27.02
C HIS A 186 24.90 13.95 25.60
N VAL A 187 24.34 14.60 24.58
CA VAL A 187 24.65 14.30 23.17
C VAL A 187 25.92 15.03 22.75
N SER A 188 26.84 14.28 22.13
CA SER A 188 28.06 14.81 21.53
C SER A 188 28.48 13.91 20.38
N PHE A 189 28.81 14.53 19.24
CA PHE A 189 29.24 13.82 18.04
C PHE A 189 30.77 13.76 17.88
N ASP A 190 31.55 14.37 18.78
CA ASP A 190 33.01 14.22 18.76
C ASP A 190 33.45 12.86 19.32
N ARG A 191 33.25 11.81 18.53
CA ARG A 191 33.50 10.42 18.92
C ARG A 191 34.28 9.69 17.86
N ASP A 192 35.31 8.95 18.28
CA ASP A 192 36.06 8.06 17.40
C ASP A 192 35.29 6.75 17.21
N ILE A 193 34.23 6.83 16.41
CA ILE A 193 33.33 5.72 16.10
C ILE A 193 32.84 5.85 14.67
N VAL A 194 32.81 4.73 13.95
CA VAL A 194 32.27 4.64 12.59
C VAL A 194 30.77 4.40 12.68
N VAL A 195 29.97 5.25 12.06
CA VAL A 195 28.50 5.14 12.02
C VAL A 195 28.01 5.07 10.57
N SER A 196 26.79 4.57 10.38
CA SER A 196 26.10 4.65 9.10
C SER A 196 25.75 6.11 8.78
N THR A 197 26.14 6.59 7.59
CA THR A 197 25.81 7.95 7.13
C THR A 197 24.30 8.12 6.99
N PHE A 198 23.63 7.08 6.49
CA PHE A 198 22.18 7.05 6.25
C PHE A 198 21.39 7.04 7.57
N GLU A 199 21.65 6.07 8.44
CA GLU A 199 20.91 5.93 9.72
C GLU A 199 21.11 7.16 10.62
N THR A 200 22.34 7.68 10.66
CA THR A 200 22.64 8.87 11.47
C THR A 200 21.94 10.12 10.89
N ASN A 201 21.78 10.20 9.58
CA ASN A 201 21.05 11.30 8.94
C ASN A 201 19.56 11.25 9.29
N ILE A 202 18.89 10.13 9.00
CA ILE A 202 17.43 10.05 9.14
C ILE A 202 16.97 10.13 10.60
N ARG A 203 17.74 9.54 11.55
CA ARG A 203 17.37 9.51 12.98
C ARG A 203 17.91 10.69 13.78
N MET A 204 19.23 10.89 13.76
CA MET A 204 19.84 11.91 14.62
C MET A 204 19.69 13.30 14.04
N LEU A 205 20.06 13.49 12.77
CA LEU A 205 19.91 14.80 12.14
C LEU A 205 18.42 15.13 11.95
N GLY A 206 17.62 14.18 11.47
CA GLY A 206 16.17 14.28 11.38
C GLY A 206 15.51 14.64 12.71
N GLY A 207 15.79 13.90 13.79
CA GLY A 207 15.21 14.14 15.11
C GLY A 207 15.61 15.50 15.72
N LEU A 208 16.86 15.92 15.54
CA LEU A 208 17.31 17.26 15.98
C LEU A 208 16.60 18.39 15.21
N LEU A 209 16.46 18.25 13.89
CA LEU A 209 15.79 19.24 13.04
C LEU A 209 14.29 19.27 13.29
N GLY A 210 13.65 18.11 13.46
CA GLY A 210 12.23 17.97 13.81
C GLY A 210 11.94 18.62 15.16
N ALA A 211 12.71 18.29 16.19
CA ALA A 211 12.60 18.92 17.51
C ALA A 211 12.85 20.44 17.46
N HIS A 212 13.82 20.89 16.66
CA HIS A 212 14.07 22.31 16.45
C HIS A 212 12.85 23.02 15.81
N ALA A 213 12.27 22.43 14.76
CA ALA A 213 11.08 22.96 14.10
C ALA A 213 9.89 23.05 15.07
N VAL A 214 9.67 22.01 15.86
CA VAL A 214 8.61 21.99 16.88
C VAL A 214 8.80 23.08 17.94
N VAL A 215 10.03 23.29 18.42
CA VAL A 215 10.33 24.39 19.35
C VAL A 215 9.96 25.75 18.74
N LEU A 216 10.29 25.98 17.46
CA LEU A 216 9.97 27.22 16.78
C LEU A 216 8.45 27.41 16.61
N ASP A 217 7.73 26.34 16.28
CA ASP A 217 6.28 26.38 16.09
C ASP A 217 5.54 26.65 17.42
N LEU A 218 5.85 25.88 18.48
CA LEU A 218 5.27 26.09 19.81
C LEU A 218 5.55 27.50 20.35
N ARG A 219 6.74 28.06 20.06
CA ARG A 219 7.08 29.43 20.45
C ARG A 219 6.26 30.48 19.70
N THR A 220 5.95 30.26 18.42
CA THR A 220 5.40 31.30 17.53
C THR A 220 3.89 31.21 17.34
N LYS A 221 3.33 30.00 17.25
CA LYS A 221 1.92 29.76 16.93
C LYS A 221 1.05 29.45 18.14
N HIS A 222 1.63 29.13 19.31
CA HIS A 222 0.89 28.73 20.50
C HIS A 222 1.05 29.74 21.65
N PRO A 223 0.08 30.65 21.88
CA PRO A 223 0.19 31.72 22.89
C PRO A 223 0.48 31.23 24.31
N VAL A 224 0.04 30.01 24.66
CA VAL A 224 0.28 29.38 25.96
C VAL A 224 1.76 29.03 26.13
N HIS A 225 2.39 28.49 25.09
CA HIS A 225 3.80 28.07 25.10
C HIS A 225 4.76 29.23 24.82
N ALA A 226 4.34 30.26 24.07
CA ALA A 226 5.14 31.46 23.82
C ALA A 226 5.60 32.19 25.09
N ARG A 227 4.90 32.00 26.22
CA ARG A 227 5.24 32.59 27.54
C ARG A 227 6.07 31.66 28.43
N ASP A 228 6.28 30.40 28.03
CA ASP A 228 7.09 29.46 28.80
C ASP A 228 8.57 29.89 28.73
N PRO A 229 9.28 30.02 29.87
CA PRO A 229 10.68 30.43 29.89
C PRO A 229 11.59 29.57 29.02
N PHE A 230 11.30 28.27 28.89
CA PHE A 230 12.11 27.37 28.08
C PHE A 230 12.10 27.80 26.60
N PHE A 231 10.92 28.01 26.02
CA PHE A 231 10.78 28.39 24.62
C PHE A 231 11.27 29.82 24.37
N ALA A 232 11.09 30.72 25.34
CA ALA A 232 11.59 32.11 25.24
C ALA A 232 13.12 32.20 25.29
N GLN A 233 13.79 31.31 26.03
CA GLN A 233 15.26 31.27 26.17
C GLN A 233 15.94 30.40 25.11
N TYR A 234 15.17 29.67 24.31
CA TYR A 234 15.71 28.85 23.23
C TYR A 234 16.33 29.72 22.13
N ASP A 235 17.60 29.49 21.84
CA ASP A 235 18.45 30.27 20.93
C ASP A 235 19.16 29.34 19.92
N GLY A 236 18.43 28.35 19.41
CA GLY A 236 18.94 27.47 18.35
C GLY A 236 19.93 26.40 18.79
N GLN A 237 19.95 26.02 20.08
CA GLN A 237 20.92 25.05 20.59
C GLN A 237 20.83 23.67 19.91
N LEU A 238 19.62 23.18 19.56
CA LEU A 238 19.47 21.94 18.79
C LEU A 238 19.97 22.10 17.35
N LEU A 239 19.75 23.27 16.74
CA LEU A 239 20.27 23.56 15.41
C LEU A 239 21.80 23.59 15.40
N ALA A 240 22.43 24.13 16.45
CA ALA A 240 23.89 24.10 16.58
C ALA A 240 24.44 22.65 16.64
N LEU A 241 23.77 21.76 17.38
CA LEU A 241 24.10 20.33 17.38
C LEU A 241 23.86 19.68 16.01
N ALA A 242 22.78 20.03 15.32
CA ALA A 242 22.46 19.54 13.98
C ALA A 242 23.53 19.97 12.96
N VAL A 243 24.04 21.20 13.05
CA VAL A 243 25.15 21.68 12.21
C VAL A 243 26.45 20.92 12.49
N ASP A 244 26.81 20.69 13.77
CA ASP A 244 28.00 19.88 14.13
C ASP A 244 27.90 18.46 13.55
N LEU A 245 26.72 17.83 13.65
CA LEU A 245 26.50 16.52 13.04
C LEU A 245 26.57 16.58 11.51
N GLY A 246 25.90 17.57 10.91
CA GLY A 246 25.89 17.78 9.47
C GLY A 246 27.30 17.94 8.89
N ASP A 247 28.16 18.73 9.53
CA ASP A 247 29.56 18.91 9.09
C ASP A 247 30.36 17.61 9.12
N ARG A 248 30.12 16.74 10.11
CA ARG A 248 30.75 15.41 10.20
C ARG A 248 30.25 14.47 9.11
N LEU A 249 28.94 14.45 8.84
CA LEU A 249 28.34 13.65 7.79
C LEU A 249 28.75 14.14 6.39
N LEU A 250 28.95 15.44 6.22
CA LEU A 250 29.35 16.04 4.94
C LEU A 250 30.68 15.47 4.41
N ALA A 251 31.58 15.02 5.30
CA ALA A 251 32.82 14.35 4.92
C ALA A 251 32.58 13.10 4.05
N ALA A 252 31.46 12.39 4.24
CA ALA A 252 31.13 11.19 3.46
C ALA A 252 30.91 11.50 1.96
N PHE A 253 30.57 12.73 1.60
CA PHE A 253 30.30 13.15 0.22
C PHE A 253 31.57 13.48 -0.57
N ASN A 254 32.75 13.40 0.05
CA ASN A 254 34.03 13.63 -0.61
C ASN A 254 34.45 12.42 -1.45
N THR A 255 33.73 12.18 -2.54
CA THR A 255 33.96 11.13 -3.53
C THR A 255 33.96 11.70 -4.95
N ASN A 256 34.53 10.96 -5.91
CA ASN A 256 34.57 11.40 -7.32
C ASN A 256 33.18 11.55 -7.95
N THR A 257 32.19 10.78 -7.48
CA THR A 257 30.82 10.80 -8.00
C THR A 257 29.92 11.78 -7.25
N GLY A 258 30.34 12.21 -6.05
CA GLY A 258 29.49 12.93 -5.10
C GLY A 258 28.52 12.04 -4.34
N LEU A 259 28.50 10.73 -4.58
CA LEU A 259 27.75 9.78 -3.75
C LEU A 259 28.43 9.64 -2.38
N PRO A 260 27.68 9.61 -1.27
CA PRO A 260 28.26 9.47 0.05
C PRO A 260 28.80 8.06 0.28
N TYR A 261 29.91 7.96 1.02
CA TYR A 261 30.26 6.70 1.69
C TYR A 261 29.09 6.23 2.56
N SER A 262 28.83 4.91 2.57
CA SER A 262 27.79 4.31 3.41
C SER A 262 28.05 4.49 4.92
N ARG A 263 29.32 4.73 5.30
CA ARG A 263 29.75 4.95 6.67
C ARG A 263 30.69 6.14 6.78
N VAL A 264 30.78 6.72 7.96
CA VAL A 264 31.70 7.81 8.29
C VAL A 264 32.16 7.69 9.74
N ASN A 265 33.42 8.02 10.03
CA ASN A 265 33.87 8.17 11.41
C ASN A 265 33.50 9.56 11.91
N LEU A 266 32.79 9.68 13.03
CA LEU A 266 32.31 10.97 13.51
C LEU A 266 33.44 11.95 13.89
N ARG A 267 34.63 11.47 14.26
CA ARG A 267 35.82 12.31 14.55
C ARG A 267 36.80 12.39 13.40
N ARG A 268 37.06 11.27 12.72
CA ARG A 268 38.11 11.14 11.70
C ARG A 268 37.60 11.26 10.26
N GLY A 269 36.29 11.41 10.06
CA GLY A 269 35.67 11.46 8.73
C GLY A 269 35.98 10.21 7.91
N ILE A 270 36.44 10.42 6.67
CA ILE A 270 36.77 9.35 5.71
C ILE A 270 38.25 8.90 5.76
N ASP A 271 39.06 9.44 6.68
CA ASP A 271 40.45 9.00 6.84
C ASP A 271 40.57 7.71 7.65
N ASP A 272 39.46 7.21 8.19
CA ASP A 272 39.39 5.91 8.84
C ASP A 272 39.58 4.76 7.83
N PRO A 273 40.54 3.83 8.06
CA PRO A 273 40.75 2.68 7.20
C PRO A 273 39.50 1.81 7.00
N LEU A 274 38.64 1.68 8.02
CA LEU A 274 37.40 0.91 7.94
C LEU A 274 36.38 1.57 7.00
N VAL A 275 36.36 2.91 6.95
CA VAL A 275 35.51 3.67 6.03
C VAL A 275 36.03 3.53 4.62
N ARG A 276 37.34 3.73 4.39
CA ARG A 276 37.96 3.65 3.06
C ARG A 276 37.91 2.25 2.44
N ALA A 277 37.83 1.20 3.27
CA ALA A 277 37.72 -0.16 2.79
C ALA A 277 36.39 -0.47 2.09
N ASN A 278 35.37 0.40 2.25
CA ASN A 278 34.06 0.21 1.66
C ASN A 278 33.75 1.28 0.61
N ASP A 279 33.78 0.87 -0.67
CA ASP A 279 33.53 1.72 -1.82
C ASP A 279 32.12 1.55 -2.41
N VAL A 280 31.20 0.95 -1.65
CA VAL A 280 29.80 0.75 -2.06
C VAL A 280 28.81 1.41 -1.10
N THR A 281 27.70 1.85 -1.68
CA THR A 281 26.54 2.38 -0.94
C THR A 281 25.25 1.86 -1.57
N CYS A 282 24.14 1.91 -0.83
CA CYS A 282 22.83 1.56 -1.35
C CYS A 282 22.12 2.78 -1.96
N THR A 283 21.10 2.54 -2.78
CA THR A 283 20.37 3.64 -3.45
C THR A 283 19.63 4.51 -2.45
N ALA A 284 18.92 3.91 -1.49
CA ALA A 284 18.33 4.63 -0.36
C ALA A 284 19.38 5.39 0.45
N CYS A 285 20.49 4.73 0.78
CA CYS A 285 21.59 5.29 1.57
C CYS A 285 22.17 6.59 0.97
N ALA A 286 22.25 6.67 -0.35
CA ALA A 286 22.73 7.86 -1.06
C ALA A 286 21.61 8.85 -1.42
N GLY A 287 20.38 8.37 -1.60
CA GLY A 287 19.23 9.15 -2.05
C GLY A 287 18.43 9.82 -0.93
N THR A 288 18.53 9.31 0.30
CA THR A 288 17.68 9.69 1.42
C THR A 288 18.43 10.59 2.40
N ILE A 289 18.95 11.69 1.85
CA ILE A 289 19.68 12.72 2.63
C ILE A 289 19.10 14.12 2.36
N ILE A 290 18.43 14.32 1.21
CA ILE A 290 18.05 15.66 0.74
C ILE A 290 17.08 16.39 1.68
N MET A 291 16.17 15.70 2.36
CA MET A 291 15.18 16.32 3.22
C MET A 291 15.86 17.00 4.43
N GLU A 292 16.70 16.27 5.15
CA GLU A 292 17.41 16.76 6.33
C GLU A 292 18.47 17.78 5.95
N PHE A 293 19.25 17.53 4.90
CA PHE A 293 20.31 18.45 4.47
C PHE A 293 19.72 19.75 3.89
N ALA A 294 18.59 19.71 3.19
CA ALA A 294 17.89 20.93 2.77
C ALA A 294 17.32 21.70 3.96
N ALA A 295 16.67 21.02 4.91
CA ALA A 295 16.19 21.66 6.14
C ALA A 295 17.34 22.29 6.94
N LEU A 296 18.46 21.57 7.12
CA LEU A 296 19.66 22.09 7.78
C LEU A 296 20.21 23.32 7.06
N SER A 297 20.27 23.31 5.73
CA SER A 297 20.69 24.47 4.93
C SER A 297 19.77 25.68 5.10
N ARG A 298 18.45 25.46 5.14
CA ARG A 298 17.48 26.55 5.29
C ARG A 298 17.46 27.12 6.70
N PHE A 299 17.62 26.30 7.74
CA PHE A 299 17.68 26.77 9.12
C PHE A 299 19.02 27.44 9.47
N SER A 300 20.15 26.90 8.98
CA SER A 300 21.48 27.43 9.30
C SER A 300 21.95 28.55 8.35
N GLY A 301 21.37 28.62 7.14
CA GLY A 301 21.85 29.49 6.06
C GLY A 301 23.04 28.94 5.28
N ASP A 302 23.54 27.75 5.60
CA ASP A 302 24.67 27.11 4.92
C ASP A 302 24.21 26.16 3.81
N SER A 303 24.41 26.53 2.54
CA SER A 303 23.98 25.75 1.39
C SER A 303 24.80 24.49 1.09
N ARG A 304 25.95 24.28 1.76
CA ARG A 304 26.84 23.13 1.47
C ARG A 304 26.15 21.79 1.65
N PHE A 305 25.28 21.68 2.66
CA PHE A 305 24.52 20.47 2.96
C PHE A 305 23.58 20.12 1.80
N GLU A 306 22.60 20.98 1.50
CA GLU A 306 21.66 20.71 0.39
C GLU A 306 22.39 20.45 -0.94
N ASN A 307 23.42 21.25 -1.25
CA ASN A 307 24.20 21.08 -2.47
C ASN A 307 24.85 19.69 -2.56
N ALA A 308 25.35 19.14 -1.47
CA ALA A 308 25.94 17.81 -1.44
C ALA A 308 24.88 16.73 -1.70
N ALA A 309 23.74 16.79 -1.01
CA ALA A 309 22.66 15.83 -1.17
C ALA A 309 22.04 15.89 -2.57
N ARG A 310 21.84 17.09 -3.12
CA ARG A 310 21.31 17.30 -4.47
C ARG A 310 22.21 16.68 -5.55
N ARG A 311 23.53 16.87 -5.45
CA ARG A 311 24.49 16.24 -6.37
C ARG A 311 24.44 14.71 -6.32
N ALA A 312 24.26 14.12 -5.14
CA ALA A 312 24.12 12.67 -5.00
C ALA A 312 22.84 12.15 -5.70
N LEU A 313 21.70 12.84 -5.53
CA LEU A 313 20.45 12.52 -6.24
C LEU A 313 20.57 12.68 -7.75
N GLU A 314 21.21 13.76 -8.22
CA GLU A 314 21.52 13.98 -9.64
C GLU A 314 22.33 12.82 -10.21
N PHE A 315 23.34 12.35 -9.49
CA PHE A 315 24.16 11.22 -9.91
C PHE A 315 23.35 9.92 -10.01
N LEU A 316 22.51 9.62 -9.01
CA LEU A 316 21.62 8.45 -9.03
C LEU A 316 20.66 8.50 -10.22
N TRP A 317 20.05 9.67 -10.47
CA TRP A 317 19.19 9.90 -11.63
C TRP A 317 19.94 9.61 -12.94
N GLN A 318 21.14 10.15 -13.11
CA GLN A 318 21.95 9.92 -14.32
C GLN A 318 22.39 8.46 -14.47
N SER A 319 22.52 7.74 -13.36
CA SER A 319 22.97 6.35 -13.32
C SER A 319 21.88 5.33 -13.66
N ARG A 320 20.60 5.72 -13.71
CA ARG A 320 19.47 4.82 -14.03
C ARG A 320 19.62 4.12 -15.39
N HIS A 321 18.94 3.00 -15.58
CA HIS A 321 18.89 2.35 -16.89
C HIS A 321 18.16 3.23 -17.93
N ARG A 322 18.77 3.47 -19.09
CA ARG A 322 18.26 4.47 -20.06
C ARG A 322 16.88 4.16 -20.63
N LYS A 323 16.51 2.87 -20.75
CA LYS A 323 15.24 2.44 -21.36
C LYS A 323 14.13 2.16 -20.36
N THR A 324 14.49 1.64 -19.18
CA THR A 324 13.53 1.17 -18.18
C THR A 324 13.43 2.13 -17.00
N HIS A 325 14.34 3.10 -16.91
CA HIS A 325 14.51 4.04 -15.80
C HIS A 325 14.69 3.41 -14.41
N LEU A 326 14.91 2.10 -14.36
CA LEU A 326 15.18 1.37 -13.12
C LEU A 326 16.60 1.63 -12.61
N VAL A 327 16.72 1.64 -11.29
CA VAL A 327 17.98 1.76 -10.53
C VAL A 327 18.33 0.41 -9.89
N GLY A 328 19.59 0.22 -9.54
CA GLY A 328 20.01 -0.96 -8.77
C GLY A 328 19.83 -0.73 -7.26
N THR A 329 20.09 -1.76 -6.44
CA THR A 329 20.12 -1.62 -4.96
C THR A 329 21.46 -1.16 -4.43
N THR A 330 22.57 -1.43 -5.13
CA THR A 330 23.92 -1.11 -4.63
C THR A 330 24.79 -0.53 -5.75
N ILE A 331 25.44 0.60 -5.46
CA ILE A 331 26.27 1.35 -6.40
C ILE A 331 27.66 1.60 -5.80
N ASN A 332 28.68 1.56 -6.66
CA ASN A 332 30.04 1.88 -6.29
C ASN A 332 30.26 3.40 -6.34
N ILE A 333 30.71 3.99 -5.23
CA ILE A 333 30.84 5.45 -5.05
C ILE A 333 32.03 6.05 -5.82
N THR A 334 32.98 5.22 -6.27
CA THR A 334 34.17 5.69 -7.01
C THR A 334 33.93 5.65 -8.51
N SER A 335 33.40 4.53 -9.01
CA SER A 335 33.20 4.28 -10.44
C SER A 335 31.81 4.66 -10.94
N GLY A 336 30.82 4.77 -10.05
CA GLY A 336 29.40 4.93 -10.43
C GLY A 336 28.77 3.66 -10.98
N ALA A 337 29.47 2.53 -10.97
CA ALA A 337 28.94 1.28 -11.49
C ALA A 337 27.97 0.64 -10.49
N TRP A 338 26.80 0.23 -10.97
CA TRP A 338 25.89 -0.63 -10.21
C TRP A 338 26.54 -1.98 -9.92
N ILE A 339 26.65 -2.33 -8.64
CA ILE A 339 27.18 -3.63 -8.18
C ILE A 339 26.05 -4.66 -8.11
N ARG A 340 24.92 -4.26 -7.52
CA ARG A 340 23.69 -5.06 -7.50
C ARG A 340 22.67 -4.42 -8.43
N GLN A 341 22.27 -5.20 -9.45
CA GLN A 341 21.43 -4.76 -10.57
C GLN A 341 19.94 -5.07 -10.36
N GLU A 342 19.60 -5.63 -9.20
CA GLU A 342 18.22 -5.86 -8.77
C GLU A 342 17.55 -4.50 -8.53
N SER A 343 16.31 -4.37 -8.99
CA SER A 343 15.45 -3.19 -8.80
C SER A 343 14.24 -3.61 -8.00
N THR A 344 13.95 -2.86 -6.95
CA THR A 344 12.87 -3.09 -6.00
C THR A 344 12.31 -1.75 -5.53
N VAL A 345 11.16 -1.78 -4.87
CA VAL A 345 10.66 -0.68 -4.03
C VAL A 345 10.95 -0.92 -2.54
N GLY A 346 11.54 -2.07 -2.18
CA GLY A 346 11.86 -2.42 -0.80
C GLY A 346 13.29 -2.06 -0.40
N ALA A 347 13.83 -2.86 0.52
CA ALA A 347 15.06 -2.59 1.23
C ALA A 347 16.22 -2.15 0.31
N GLY A 348 16.77 -0.96 0.62
CA GLY A 348 17.93 -0.38 -0.06
C GLY A 348 17.59 0.51 -1.27
N VAL A 349 16.29 0.70 -1.57
CA VAL A 349 15.81 1.61 -2.62
C VAL A 349 14.57 2.40 -2.18
N ASP A 350 13.64 1.79 -1.46
CA ASP A 350 12.50 2.39 -0.75
C ASP A 350 12.52 3.94 -0.61
N SER A 351 13.28 4.45 0.35
CA SER A 351 13.24 5.85 0.77
C SER A 351 13.87 6.81 -0.24
N PHE A 352 14.54 6.30 -1.29
CA PHE A 352 14.96 7.13 -2.42
C PHE A 352 13.74 7.61 -3.21
N PHE A 353 12.77 6.74 -3.49
CA PHE A 353 11.54 7.16 -4.18
C PHE A 353 10.70 8.09 -3.31
N GLU A 354 10.65 7.79 -2.02
CA GLU A 354 9.97 8.62 -1.03
C GLU A 354 10.50 10.06 -1.03
N TYR A 355 11.83 10.23 -0.99
CA TYR A 355 12.45 11.55 -0.91
C TYR A 355 12.35 12.34 -2.20
N LEU A 356 12.19 11.69 -3.36
CA LEU A 356 11.89 12.41 -4.59
C LEU A 356 10.52 13.11 -4.50
N LEU A 357 9.47 12.43 -4.05
CA LEU A 357 8.17 13.06 -3.90
C LEU A 357 8.14 14.06 -2.74
N LYS A 358 8.66 13.65 -1.57
CA LYS A 358 8.64 14.50 -0.38
C LYS A 358 9.53 15.74 -0.51
N ALA A 359 10.66 15.67 -1.24
CA ALA A 359 11.47 16.86 -1.53
C ALA A 359 10.76 17.84 -2.47
N PHE A 360 9.95 17.37 -3.43
CA PHE A 360 9.08 18.25 -4.20
C PHE A 360 8.09 18.99 -3.27
N ILE A 361 7.45 18.27 -2.35
CA ILE A 361 6.50 18.85 -1.39
C ILE A 361 7.20 19.87 -0.47
N LEU A 362 8.39 19.54 0.04
CA LEU A 362 9.13 20.39 0.98
C LEU A 362 9.76 21.63 0.32
N LEU A 363 10.32 21.47 -0.88
CA LEU A 363 11.18 22.47 -1.52
C LEU A 363 10.50 23.20 -2.69
N GLY A 364 9.38 22.68 -3.19
CA GLY A 364 8.66 23.26 -4.34
C GLY A 364 9.39 23.16 -5.68
N ASP A 365 10.48 22.38 -5.76
CA ASP A 365 11.25 22.19 -7.00
C ASP A 365 10.65 21.05 -7.83
N GLN A 366 10.01 21.44 -8.94
CA GLN A 366 9.33 20.55 -9.89
C GLN A 366 10.23 19.42 -10.42
N THR A 367 11.55 19.63 -10.43
CA THR A 367 12.50 18.62 -10.86
C THR A 367 12.32 17.30 -10.11
N TYR A 368 12.13 17.36 -8.79
CA TYR A 368 12.02 16.15 -7.98
C TYR A 368 10.76 15.35 -8.35
N LEU A 369 9.65 16.05 -8.62
CA LEU A 369 8.41 15.43 -9.09
C LEU A 369 8.56 14.82 -10.48
N ASP A 370 9.26 15.48 -11.41
CA ASP A 370 9.49 14.95 -12.76
C ASP A 370 10.33 13.66 -12.72
N VAL A 371 11.35 13.65 -11.86
CA VAL A 371 12.19 12.46 -11.60
C VAL A 371 11.37 11.36 -10.93
N PHE A 372 10.56 11.69 -9.92
CA PHE A 372 9.65 10.76 -9.27
C PHE A 372 8.69 10.12 -10.25
N ASN A 373 7.98 10.92 -11.06
CA ASN A 373 7.01 10.44 -12.05
C ASN A 373 7.62 9.41 -13.01
N THR A 374 8.84 9.68 -13.49
CA THR A 374 9.55 8.76 -14.37
C THR A 374 9.81 7.40 -13.69
N HIS A 375 10.22 7.43 -12.42
CA HIS A 375 10.42 6.21 -11.64
C HIS A 375 9.10 5.52 -11.31
N TYR A 376 8.06 6.26 -10.94
CA TYR A 376 6.74 5.74 -10.62
C TYR A 376 6.11 5.01 -11.80
N GLU A 377 6.13 5.60 -13.00
CA GLU A 377 5.69 4.95 -14.25
C GLU A 377 6.46 3.64 -14.50
N SER A 378 7.75 3.62 -14.19
CA SER A 378 8.60 2.45 -14.36
C SER A 378 8.32 1.36 -13.32
N ILE A 379 8.03 1.74 -12.07
CA ILE A 379 7.59 0.82 -11.01
C ILE A 379 6.25 0.19 -11.41
N ALA A 380 5.28 1.01 -11.81
CA ALA A 380 3.97 0.53 -12.26
C ALA A 380 4.08 -0.41 -13.47
N ARG A 381 5.01 -0.14 -14.40
CA ARG A 381 5.22 -0.96 -15.59
C ARG A 381 5.95 -2.27 -15.35
N TYR A 382 6.96 -2.28 -14.48
CA TYR A 382 7.91 -3.40 -14.39
C TYR A 382 7.88 -4.16 -13.07
N LEU A 383 7.58 -3.48 -11.95
CA LEU A 383 7.61 -4.07 -10.61
C LEU A 383 6.21 -4.47 -10.14
N ARG A 384 5.16 -3.78 -10.59
CA ARG A 384 3.79 -4.12 -10.19
C ARG A 384 3.23 -5.33 -10.93
N ARG A 385 2.66 -6.27 -10.17
CA ARG A 385 1.91 -7.44 -10.69
C ARG A 385 0.65 -7.63 -9.84
N GLY A 386 -0.45 -6.97 -10.23
CA GLY A 386 -1.64 -6.88 -9.38
C GLY A 386 -1.29 -6.11 -8.09
N PRO A 387 -1.61 -6.64 -6.89
CA PRO A 387 -1.25 -6.01 -5.62
C PRO A 387 0.22 -6.22 -5.22
N PHE A 388 0.98 -7.03 -5.96
CA PHE A 388 2.36 -7.37 -5.59
C PHE A 388 3.38 -6.41 -6.22
N LEU A 389 4.39 -6.04 -5.43
CA LEU A 389 5.53 -5.23 -5.84
C LEU A 389 6.78 -6.12 -5.90
N VAL A 390 7.03 -6.73 -7.05
CA VAL A 390 8.08 -7.74 -7.21
C VAL A 390 9.43 -7.15 -7.58
N ASP A 391 10.49 -7.82 -7.15
CA ASP A 391 11.86 -7.46 -7.50
C ASP A 391 12.24 -8.00 -8.88
N VAL A 392 12.81 -7.13 -9.73
CA VAL A 392 13.19 -7.47 -11.10
C VAL A 392 14.63 -7.11 -11.41
N ASN A 393 15.20 -7.69 -12.46
CA ASN A 393 16.51 -7.25 -12.95
C ASN A 393 16.35 -5.97 -13.78
N ARG A 394 17.16 -4.92 -13.51
CA ARG A 394 16.99 -3.64 -14.20
C ARG A 394 17.24 -3.66 -15.72
N HIS A 395 18.08 -4.58 -16.21
CA HIS A 395 18.37 -4.75 -17.65
C HIS A 395 17.39 -5.70 -18.34
N ASN A 396 16.88 -6.69 -17.60
CA ASN A 396 15.85 -7.61 -18.06
C ASN A 396 14.67 -7.63 -17.08
N PRO A 397 13.76 -6.64 -17.13
CA PRO A 397 12.67 -6.52 -16.16
C PRO A 397 11.63 -7.65 -16.23
N THR A 398 11.69 -8.50 -17.26
CA THR A 398 10.83 -9.70 -17.34
C THR A 398 11.27 -10.78 -16.34
N ALA A 399 12.55 -10.79 -15.97
CA ALA A 399 13.11 -11.74 -15.02
C ALA A 399 12.98 -11.22 -13.58
N LEU A 400 12.35 -12.03 -12.73
CA LEU A 400 12.34 -11.83 -11.29
C LEU A 400 13.77 -11.93 -10.74
N SER A 401 14.17 -10.97 -9.93
CA SER A 401 15.45 -10.98 -9.22
C SER A 401 15.36 -11.75 -7.90
N ARG A 402 14.23 -11.57 -7.19
CA ARG A 402 13.91 -12.29 -5.95
C ARG A 402 12.52 -12.91 -6.04
N LYS A 403 12.27 -13.91 -5.20
CA LYS A 403 10.98 -14.63 -5.12
C LYS A 403 10.16 -14.27 -3.88
N PHE A 404 10.57 -13.23 -3.18
CA PHE A 404 9.95 -12.73 -1.95
C PHE A 404 9.90 -11.20 -1.98
N MET A 405 9.04 -10.64 -1.15
CA MET A 405 8.88 -9.22 -0.87
C MET A 405 9.25 -8.97 0.59
N ASP A 406 9.58 -7.72 0.91
CA ASP A 406 10.08 -7.32 2.21
C ASP A 406 9.04 -6.46 2.94
N ALA A 407 8.97 -6.56 4.27
CA ALA A 407 8.04 -5.78 5.11
C ALA A 407 8.14 -4.28 4.85
N LEU A 408 9.35 -3.78 4.57
CA LEU A 408 9.62 -2.37 4.30
C LEU A 408 8.83 -1.85 3.10
N GLN A 409 8.45 -2.70 2.14
CA GLN A 409 7.64 -2.29 0.99
C GLN A 409 6.23 -1.80 1.37
N SER A 410 5.79 -2.05 2.61
CA SER A 410 4.48 -1.62 3.10
C SER A 410 4.34 -0.11 3.34
N PHE A 411 5.40 0.69 3.14
CA PHE A 411 5.34 2.16 3.11
C PHE A 411 4.75 2.70 1.79
N PHE A 412 4.89 1.91 0.71
CA PHE A 412 4.62 2.38 -0.66
C PHE A 412 3.16 2.81 -0.87
N PRO A 413 2.13 2.15 -0.29
CA PRO A 413 0.76 2.67 -0.32
C PRO A 413 0.63 4.08 0.27
N GLY A 414 1.30 4.39 1.39
CA GLY A 414 1.35 5.73 1.96
C GLY A 414 1.95 6.76 1.01
N LEU A 415 3.02 6.38 0.30
CA LEU A 415 3.62 7.21 -0.75
C LEU A 415 2.67 7.43 -1.94
N GLN A 416 1.94 6.39 -2.35
CA GLN A 416 0.93 6.48 -3.41
C GLN A 416 -0.22 7.42 -3.03
N VAL A 417 -0.66 7.38 -1.78
CA VAL A 417 -1.66 8.34 -1.25
C VAL A 417 -1.14 9.77 -1.37
N LEU A 418 0.10 10.04 -0.95
CA LEU A 418 0.71 11.38 -1.09
C LEU A 418 0.82 11.84 -2.55
N PHE A 419 1.05 10.90 -3.47
CA PHE A 419 1.07 11.19 -4.91
C PHE A 419 -0.33 11.43 -5.50
N GLY A 420 -1.38 10.92 -4.85
CA GLY A 420 -2.77 11.00 -5.30
C GLY A 420 -3.30 9.71 -5.96
N ASP A 421 -2.53 8.61 -5.94
CA ASP A 421 -2.92 7.31 -6.48
C ASP A 421 -3.55 6.41 -5.39
N VAL A 422 -4.71 6.85 -4.90
CA VAL A 422 -5.38 6.24 -3.74
C VAL A 422 -5.93 4.85 -4.07
N SER A 423 -6.39 4.61 -5.30
CA SER A 423 -6.98 3.33 -5.70
C SER A 423 -5.95 2.19 -5.63
N ASP A 424 -4.76 2.42 -6.18
CA ASP A 424 -3.69 1.43 -6.17
C ASP A 424 -3.13 1.22 -4.76
N ALA A 425 -3.08 2.29 -3.96
CA ALA A 425 -2.70 2.21 -2.56
C ALA A 425 -3.63 1.28 -1.75
N ILE A 426 -4.95 1.38 -1.95
CA ILE A 426 -5.95 0.52 -1.29
C ILE A 426 -5.72 -0.95 -1.66
N GLU A 427 -5.49 -1.25 -2.94
CA GLU A 427 -5.29 -2.62 -3.43
C GLU A 427 -4.05 -3.26 -2.80
N ILE A 428 -2.93 -2.53 -2.81
CA ILE A 428 -1.65 -3.01 -2.29
C ILE A 428 -1.67 -3.10 -0.76
N HIS A 429 -2.23 -2.10 -0.06
CA HIS A 429 -2.36 -2.11 1.41
C HIS A 429 -3.18 -3.30 1.90
N ARG A 430 -4.26 -3.65 1.19
CA ARG A 430 -5.08 -4.82 1.53
C ARG A 430 -4.30 -6.12 1.51
N MET A 431 -3.39 -6.31 0.54
CA MET A 431 -2.52 -7.50 0.48
C MET A 431 -1.62 -7.59 1.71
N TYR A 432 -1.03 -6.48 2.15
CA TYR A 432 -0.25 -6.44 3.38
C TYR A 432 -1.11 -6.71 4.62
N TYR A 433 -2.35 -6.23 4.65
CA TYR A 433 -3.28 -6.52 5.74
C TYR A 433 -3.62 -8.01 5.84
N ASP A 434 -3.82 -8.71 4.72
CA ASP A 434 -4.07 -10.15 4.71
C ASP A 434 -2.89 -10.95 5.33
N ILE A 435 -1.66 -10.48 5.16
CA ILE A 435 -0.46 -11.07 5.79
C ILE A 435 -0.50 -10.85 7.31
N LEU A 436 -0.85 -9.64 7.76
CA LEU A 436 -1.01 -9.34 9.19
C LEU A 436 -2.12 -10.18 9.82
N LEU A 437 -3.25 -10.39 9.13
CA LEU A 437 -4.32 -11.24 9.63
C LEU A 437 -3.86 -12.69 9.84
N ARG A 438 -2.95 -13.18 8.99
CA ARG A 438 -2.41 -14.54 9.08
C ARG A 438 -1.35 -14.69 10.18
N HIS A 439 -0.47 -13.72 10.33
CA HIS A 439 0.75 -13.84 11.17
C HIS A 439 0.79 -12.90 12.39
N LYS A 440 -0.22 -12.05 12.56
CA LYS A 440 -0.38 -10.98 13.59
C LYS A 440 0.61 -9.82 13.49
N PHE A 441 1.84 -10.11 13.08
CA PHE A 441 2.88 -9.15 12.78
C PHE A 441 3.35 -9.34 11.34
N MET A 442 3.86 -8.27 10.73
CA MET A 442 4.46 -8.36 9.41
C MET A 442 5.79 -9.13 9.50
N PRO A 443 5.94 -10.28 8.83
CA PRO A 443 7.24 -10.93 8.69
C PRO A 443 8.18 -10.07 7.84
N GLU A 444 9.46 -10.03 8.19
CA GLU A 444 10.50 -9.25 7.48
C GLU A 444 10.51 -9.53 5.97
N SER A 445 10.27 -10.78 5.56
CA SER A 445 10.03 -11.12 4.15
C SER A 445 9.06 -12.29 3.97
N PHE A 446 8.31 -12.24 2.88
CA PHE A 446 7.27 -13.22 2.53
C PHE A 446 7.14 -13.43 1.01
N THR A 447 6.59 -14.58 0.59
CA THR A 447 6.34 -14.87 -0.84
C THR A 447 4.98 -14.33 -1.30
N ALA A 448 4.71 -14.33 -2.61
CA ALA A 448 3.40 -13.97 -3.16
C ALA A 448 2.24 -14.86 -2.64
N ASP A 449 2.55 -16.07 -2.16
CA ASP A 449 1.58 -16.98 -1.53
C ASP A 449 1.44 -16.72 -0.01
N HIS A 450 1.96 -15.59 0.48
CA HIS A 450 1.97 -15.14 1.88
C HIS A 450 2.70 -16.09 2.84
N GLU A 451 3.64 -16.89 2.31
CA GLU A 451 4.49 -17.76 3.12
C GLU A 451 5.69 -16.99 3.67
N VAL A 452 5.98 -17.21 4.95
CA VAL A 452 7.07 -16.52 5.68
C VAL A 452 8.43 -17.03 5.20
N VAL A 453 9.24 -16.13 4.67
CA VAL A 453 10.65 -16.40 4.32
C VAL A 453 11.55 -16.06 5.50
N TRP A 454 11.41 -14.85 6.03
CA TRP A 454 12.09 -14.40 7.25
C TRP A 454 11.04 -13.92 8.24
N GLY A 455 10.98 -14.61 9.38
CA GLY A 455 9.93 -14.40 10.37
C GLY A 455 10.20 -13.29 11.38
N ASN A 456 11.36 -12.62 11.34
CA ASN A 456 11.61 -11.51 12.26
C ASN A 456 10.60 -10.39 12.01
N SER A 457 10.17 -9.69 13.06
CA SER A 457 9.38 -8.48 12.98
C SER A 457 9.87 -7.53 14.08
N PRO A 458 10.73 -6.55 13.72
CA PRO A 458 11.25 -5.58 14.67
C PRO A 458 10.24 -4.48 15.03
N LEU A 459 8.93 -4.73 14.82
CA LEU A 459 7.83 -3.80 15.07
C LEU A 459 7.87 -2.56 14.16
N ARG A 460 8.17 -2.79 12.88
CA ARG A 460 8.37 -1.74 11.88
C ARG A 460 7.12 -0.87 11.64
N PRO A 461 7.31 0.41 11.27
CA PRO A 461 6.21 1.37 11.20
C PRO A 461 5.48 1.43 9.86
N GLU A 462 6.04 0.87 8.77
CA GLU A 462 5.65 1.26 7.41
C GLU A 462 4.17 0.92 7.10
N PHE A 463 3.68 -0.20 7.63
CA PHE A 463 2.26 -0.55 7.49
C PHE A 463 1.34 0.38 8.31
N ALA A 464 1.79 0.85 9.48
CA ALA A 464 1.04 1.81 10.29
C ALA A 464 1.03 3.21 9.62
N GLU A 465 2.15 3.62 9.01
CA GLU A 465 2.23 4.85 8.20
C GLU A 465 1.21 4.82 7.06
N SER A 466 1.24 3.76 6.23
CA SER A 466 0.29 3.61 5.12
C SER A 466 -1.16 3.58 5.58
N THR A 467 -1.45 2.94 6.72
CA THR A 467 -2.79 2.92 7.32
C THR A 467 -3.24 4.33 7.72
N TYR A 468 -2.36 5.11 8.35
CA TYR A 468 -2.63 6.51 8.70
C TYR A 468 -2.89 7.38 7.47
N MET A 469 -2.05 7.27 6.44
CA MET A 469 -2.19 8.05 5.20
C MET A 469 -3.50 7.73 4.48
N LEU A 470 -3.84 6.43 4.35
CA LEU A 470 -5.09 6.00 3.74
C LEU A 470 -6.31 6.47 4.51
N TYR A 471 -6.27 6.43 5.85
CA TYR A 471 -7.34 7.00 6.67
C TYR A 471 -7.50 8.51 6.43
N LYS A 472 -6.41 9.27 6.43
CA LYS A 472 -6.43 10.72 6.17
C LYS A 472 -7.00 11.05 4.79
N ALA A 473 -6.74 10.23 3.77
CA ALA A 473 -7.22 10.47 2.41
C ALA A 473 -8.67 10.04 2.16
N THR A 474 -9.13 8.97 2.82
CA THR A 474 -10.43 8.34 2.52
C THR A 474 -11.49 8.56 3.59
N ASN A 475 -11.06 8.81 4.84
CA ASN A 475 -11.89 8.78 6.04
C ASN A 475 -12.69 7.47 6.19
N ASP A 476 -12.20 6.36 5.61
CA ASP A 476 -12.83 5.05 5.72
C ASP A 476 -12.56 4.44 7.11
N PRO A 477 -13.61 4.10 7.89
CA PRO A 477 -13.44 3.55 9.24
C PRO A 477 -12.70 2.21 9.27
N ILE A 478 -12.57 1.48 8.15
CA ILE A 478 -11.79 0.23 8.12
C ILE A 478 -10.36 0.43 8.59
N TYR A 479 -9.72 1.56 8.27
CA TYR A 479 -8.34 1.84 8.67
C TYR A 479 -8.20 2.06 10.18
N LEU A 480 -9.25 2.53 10.86
CA LEU A 480 -9.28 2.60 12.32
C LEU A 480 -9.31 1.20 12.93
N GLU A 481 -10.09 0.28 12.36
CA GLU A 481 -10.14 -1.11 12.81
C GLU A 481 -8.81 -1.84 12.53
N ILE A 482 -8.16 -1.57 11.39
CA ILE A 482 -6.82 -2.08 11.08
C ILE A 482 -5.80 -1.53 12.10
N GLY A 483 -5.84 -0.23 12.39
CA GLY A 483 -5.00 0.36 13.43
C GLY A 483 -5.23 -0.29 14.78
N LYS A 484 -6.49 -0.57 15.13
CA LYS A 484 -6.85 -1.22 16.39
C LYS A 484 -6.24 -2.62 16.46
N PHE A 485 -6.31 -3.36 15.35
CA PHE A 485 -5.67 -4.67 15.24
C PHE A 485 -4.16 -4.60 15.49
N ILE A 486 -3.47 -3.57 14.98
CA ILE A 486 -2.02 -3.37 15.25
C ILE A 486 -1.79 -3.11 16.74
N VAL A 487 -2.55 -2.20 17.35
CA VAL A 487 -2.46 -1.86 18.78
C VAL A 487 -2.68 -3.07 19.67
N ASP A 488 -3.74 -3.84 19.40
CA ASP A 488 -4.09 -5.04 20.17
C ASP A 488 -2.94 -6.08 20.11
N ASN A 489 -2.34 -6.32 18.94
CA ASN A 489 -1.25 -7.27 18.79
C ASN A 489 0.04 -6.79 19.47
N LEU A 490 0.40 -5.50 19.35
CA LEU A 490 1.53 -4.92 20.08
C LEU A 490 1.36 -5.11 21.59
N GLN A 491 0.18 -4.80 22.11
CA GLN A 491 -0.13 -4.93 23.53
C GLN A 491 -0.13 -6.39 24.01
N ALA A 492 -0.71 -7.30 23.23
CA ALA A 492 -0.88 -8.71 23.62
C ALA A 492 0.39 -9.54 23.48
N HIS A 493 1.28 -9.20 22.55
CA HIS A 493 2.38 -10.07 22.14
C HIS A 493 3.76 -9.43 22.24
N ALA A 494 3.91 -8.12 21.98
CA ALA A 494 5.22 -7.46 22.01
C ALA A 494 5.51 -6.76 23.34
N ARG A 495 4.48 -6.35 24.10
CA ARG A 495 4.68 -5.66 25.38
C ARG A 495 5.32 -6.58 26.42
N VAL A 496 6.40 -6.09 27.04
CA VAL A 496 7.11 -6.75 28.14
C VAL A 496 7.32 -5.78 29.30
N ARG A 497 7.92 -6.25 30.40
CA ARG A 497 8.06 -5.46 31.63
C ARG A 497 8.78 -4.12 31.42
N CYS A 498 9.80 -4.10 30.56
CA CYS A 498 10.67 -2.94 30.37
C CYS A 498 10.61 -2.44 28.92
N GLY A 499 9.41 -2.26 28.36
CA GLY A 499 9.19 -1.76 26.99
C GLY A 499 8.51 -2.75 26.07
N PHE A 500 8.84 -2.70 24.77
CA PHE A 500 8.29 -3.56 23.72
C PHE A 500 9.40 -4.35 23.04
N ALA A 501 9.28 -5.67 23.02
CA ALA A 501 10.26 -6.56 22.43
C ALA A 501 9.91 -6.90 20.98
N SER A 502 10.90 -6.85 20.10
CA SER A 502 10.79 -7.36 18.72
C SER A 502 10.36 -8.83 18.71
N VAL A 503 9.63 -9.23 17.67
CA VAL A 503 9.20 -10.62 17.48
C VAL A 503 10.23 -11.32 16.61
N LYS A 504 11.00 -12.24 17.20
CA LYS A 504 12.05 -13.00 16.51
C LYS A 504 11.52 -13.85 15.35
N ASP A 505 10.34 -14.45 15.54
CA ASP A 505 9.69 -15.26 14.52
C ASP A 505 8.16 -15.20 14.66
N VAL A 506 7.47 -14.55 13.72
CA VAL A 506 6.01 -14.36 13.71
C VAL A 506 5.22 -15.67 13.75
N ARG A 507 5.81 -16.80 13.31
CA ARG A 507 5.15 -18.12 13.35
C ARG A 507 5.06 -18.68 14.76
N THR A 508 6.02 -18.33 15.61
CA THR A 508 6.12 -18.82 17.00
C THR A 508 5.78 -17.75 18.03
N LEU A 509 5.79 -16.48 17.63
CA LEU A 509 5.71 -15.30 18.49
C LEU A 509 6.81 -15.26 19.57
N GLN A 510 7.94 -15.94 19.32
CA GLN A 510 9.11 -15.83 20.19
C GLN A 510 9.64 -14.39 20.14
N LEU A 511 9.95 -13.83 21.30
CA LEU A 511 10.48 -12.48 21.43
C LEU A 511 12.01 -12.44 21.37
N GLU A 512 12.55 -11.33 20.90
CA GLU A 512 13.97 -10.97 20.89
C GLU A 512 14.21 -9.75 21.77
N ASP A 513 15.38 -9.70 22.42
CA ASP A 513 15.73 -8.65 23.38
C ASP A 513 16.20 -7.36 22.67
N GLN A 514 15.27 -6.76 21.93
CA GLN A 514 15.49 -5.63 21.04
C GLN A 514 14.25 -4.71 21.05
N MET A 515 14.49 -3.40 21.15
CA MET A 515 13.52 -2.35 20.88
C MET A 515 14.25 -1.25 20.12
N ASP A 516 14.11 -1.23 18.80
CA ASP A 516 14.71 -0.19 17.96
C ASP A 516 14.00 1.15 18.21
N SER A 517 14.72 2.26 17.96
CA SER A 517 14.22 3.61 18.27
C SER A 517 12.97 4.02 17.49
N PHE A 518 12.84 3.59 16.24
CA PHE A 518 11.68 3.88 15.38
C PHE A 518 10.37 3.36 15.94
N VAL A 519 10.37 2.39 16.86
CA VAL A 519 9.14 1.95 17.53
C VAL A 519 8.50 3.14 18.27
N LEU A 520 9.32 3.99 18.90
CA LEU A 520 8.89 5.22 19.55
C LEU A 520 8.77 6.40 18.57
N ALA A 521 9.71 6.56 17.64
CA ALA A 521 9.73 7.70 16.72
C ALA A 521 8.60 7.64 15.68
N GLU A 522 8.21 6.43 15.26
CA GLU A 522 7.34 6.21 14.10
C GLU A 522 6.10 5.39 14.43
N THR A 523 6.26 4.14 14.89
CA THR A 523 5.12 3.19 15.04
C THR A 523 4.05 3.77 15.96
N PHE A 524 4.43 4.24 17.15
CA PHE A 524 3.46 4.88 18.05
C PHE A 524 3.02 6.26 17.60
N LYS A 525 3.86 7.01 16.87
CA LYS A 525 3.49 8.32 16.31
C LYS A 525 2.35 8.17 15.30
N TYR A 526 2.48 7.29 14.31
CA TYR A 526 1.44 7.05 13.30
C TYR A 526 0.17 6.45 13.89
N LEU A 527 0.29 5.51 14.85
CA LEU A 527 -0.87 4.96 15.54
C LEU A 527 -1.59 6.03 16.38
N TYR A 528 -0.87 6.92 17.06
CA TYR A 528 -1.48 8.01 17.80
C TYR A 528 -2.20 8.96 16.83
N LEU A 529 -1.55 9.37 15.74
CA LEU A 529 -2.14 10.26 14.73
C LEU A 529 -3.37 9.66 14.03
N LEU A 530 -3.44 8.34 13.87
CA LEU A 530 -4.61 7.64 13.33
C LEU A 530 -5.84 7.80 14.23
N PHE A 531 -5.65 7.73 15.56
CA PHE A 531 -6.76 7.78 16.53
C PHE A 531 -7.01 9.17 17.13
N ALA A 532 -6.01 10.05 17.19
CA ALA A 532 -6.19 11.36 17.77
C ALA A 532 -7.13 12.23 16.91
N GLU A 533 -7.94 13.05 17.58
CA GLU A 533 -8.65 14.13 16.91
C GLU A 533 -7.69 15.30 16.68
N GLU A 534 -7.92 16.10 15.64
CA GLU A 534 -7.03 17.22 15.28
C GLU A 534 -6.90 18.24 16.43
N GLU A 535 -7.95 18.40 17.24
CA GLU A 535 -7.95 19.31 18.39
C GLU A 535 -7.06 18.82 19.56
N ASP A 536 -6.77 17.52 19.63
CA ASP A 536 -5.98 16.91 20.70
C ASP A 536 -4.48 16.92 20.39
N ILE A 537 -4.10 17.20 19.13
CA ILE A 537 -2.72 17.27 18.68
C ILE A 537 -2.24 18.73 18.83
N PRO A 538 -1.17 19.00 19.61
CA PRO A 538 -0.71 20.38 19.83
C PRO A 538 -0.19 21.06 18.58
N LEU A 539 0.14 20.30 17.54
CA LEU A 539 0.77 20.76 16.31
C LEU A 539 -0.19 20.48 15.15
N LYS A 540 -0.34 21.46 14.25
CA LYS A 540 -1.14 21.26 13.05
C LYS A 540 -0.35 20.42 12.03
N MET A 541 -0.65 19.12 11.94
CA MET A 541 0.11 18.17 11.11
C MET A 541 0.16 18.55 9.63
N ASP A 542 -0.90 19.15 9.08
CA ASP A 542 -0.95 19.57 7.68
C ASP A 542 0.04 20.72 7.32
N ASP A 543 0.68 21.34 8.32
CA ASP A 543 1.75 22.33 8.12
C ASP A 543 3.14 21.67 7.93
N TYR A 544 3.24 20.34 7.98
CA TYR A 544 4.48 19.57 7.95
C TYR A 544 4.48 18.48 6.88
N VAL A 545 5.68 18.05 6.50
CA VAL A 545 5.95 16.80 5.80
C VAL A 545 6.83 15.92 6.69
N PHE A 546 6.48 14.64 6.79
CA PHE A 546 7.26 13.66 7.54
C PHE A 546 8.50 13.22 6.75
N THR A 547 9.67 13.11 7.38
CA THR A 547 10.81 12.39 6.81
C THR A 547 10.53 10.88 6.73
N THR A 548 11.50 10.08 6.27
CA THR A 548 11.37 8.60 6.25
C THR A 548 11.37 8.01 7.66
N GLU A 549 11.91 8.74 8.65
CA GLU A 549 11.88 8.36 10.08
C GLU A 549 10.77 9.13 10.84
N ALA A 550 9.70 9.50 10.14
CA ALA A 550 8.56 10.25 10.66
C ALA A 550 8.87 11.58 11.38
N HIS A 551 10.01 12.23 11.09
CA HIS A 551 10.32 13.53 11.70
C HIS A 551 9.64 14.69 11.00
N LEU A 552 9.27 15.71 11.78
CA LEU A 552 8.48 16.84 11.29
C LEU A 552 9.34 17.93 10.62
N LEU A 553 9.23 18.08 9.30
CA LEU A 553 9.82 19.21 8.58
C LEU A 553 8.72 20.19 8.11
N PRO A 554 8.78 21.48 8.48
CA PRO A 554 7.69 22.40 8.23
C PRO A 554 7.68 22.87 6.76
N LEU A 555 6.50 22.92 6.14
CA LEU A 555 6.31 23.31 4.74
C LEU A 555 6.74 24.74 4.44
N MET A 556 6.88 25.59 5.46
CA MET A 556 7.43 26.95 5.32
C MET A 556 8.88 26.98 4.82
N LEU A 557 9.61 25.86 4.88
CA LEU A 557 10.95 25.74 4.30
C LEU A 557 10.94 25.94 2.77
N ALA A 558 9.80 25.73 2.11
CA ALA A 558 9.61 26.03 0.69
C ALA A 558 9.69 27.54 0.37
N SER A 559 9.40 28.43 1.33
CA SER A 559 9.31 29.88 1.08
C SER A 559 10.58 30.66 1.42
N VAL A 560 11.60 30.00 1.97
CA VAL A 560 12.87 30.65 2.30
C VAL A 560 13.65 30.78 0.99
N ASP A 561 13.80 32.03 0.52
CA ASP A 561 14.31 32.40 -0.81
C ASP A 561 15.41 31.47 -1.33
N ASN A 562 15.25 31.05 -2.59
CA ASN A 562 16.24 30.31 -3.37
C ASN A 562 17.63 30.95 -3.21
N LEU A 563 18.42 30.44 -2.27
CA LEU A 563 19.88 30.48 -2.37
C LEU A 563 20.19 30.05 -3.80
N ASN A 564 20.97 30.83 -4.54
CA ASN A 564 21.25 30.67 -5.97
C ASN A 564 21.60 29.20 -6.36
N LEU A 565 20.58 28.37 -6.55
CA LEU A 565 20.66 26.96 -6.86
C LEU A 565 20.37 26.84 -8.36
N VAL A 566 21.34 26.33 -9.09
CA VAL A 566 21.23 26.13 -10.54
C VAL A 566 20.18 25.04 -10.79
N PRO A 567 19.20 25.28 -11.68
CA PRO A 567 18.20 24.27 -12.04
C PRO A 567 18.85 23.01 -12.64
N PHE A 568 18.29 21.84 -12.32
CA PHE A 568 18.70 20.48 -12.74
C PHE A 568 18.83 20.27 -14.27
N SER A 569 18.43 21.24 -15.10
CA SER A 569 18.29 21.09 -16.54
C SER A 569 19.45 21.63 -17.40
N GLN A 570 20.53 22.18 -16.81
CA GLN A 570 21.59 22.82 -17.62
C GLN A 570 22.80 21.95 -18.04
N HIS A 571 22.82 20.65 -17.76
CA HIS A 571 23.83 19.74 -18.36
C HIS A 571 23.30 18.98 -19.57
N ARG A 572 22.84 19.72 -20.57
CA ARG A 572 22.63 19.19 -21.93
C ARG A 572 23.96 19.30 -22.72
N HIS A 573 24.64 18.17 -22.88
CA HIS A 573 25.70 17.89 -23.85
C HIS A 573 26.80 18.96 -24.06
N GLN A 574 27.94 18.81 -23.38
CA GLN A 574 29.23 19.17 -23.98
C GLN A 574 29.98 17.90 -24.35
N VAL A 575 29.65 17.37 -25.53
CA VAL A 575 30.60 16.62 -26.34
C VAL A 575 31.67 17.62 -26.77
N LYS A 576 32.93 17.29 -26.52
CA LYS A 576 34.11 18.06 -26.91
C LYS A 576 34.04 18.45 -28.39
N THR A 577 33.98 19.75 -28.66
CA THR A 577 34.59 20.36 -29.85
C THR A 577 35.28 21.65 -29.41
N MET A 578 36.62 21.64 -29.50
CA MET A 578 37.45 22.83 -29.51
C MET A 578 36.99 23.77 -30.63
N GLN A 579 36.75 25.05 -30.33
CA GLN A 579 37.36 26.21 -31.00
C GLN A 579 36.71 27.55 -30.55
N ASN A 580 37.58 28.43 -30.03
CA ASN A 580 37.62 29.90 -30.11
C ASN A 580 36.58 30.81 -29.41
N GLY A 581 37.13 31.72 -28.56
CA GLY A 581 36.60 33.06 -28.18
C GLY A 581 36.10 33.17 -26.73
N VAL A 582 36.91 33.57 -25.71
CA VAL A 582 37.28 34.96 -25.29
C VAL A 582 36.01 35.77 -24.89
N CYS A 583 35.77 36.27 -23.66
CA CYS A 583 36.59 36.96 -22.63
C CYS A 583 36.10 36.71 -21.17
N MET A 584 37.03 36.91 -20.21
CA MET A 584 36.85 37.06 -18.75
C MET A 584 36.35 38.48 -18.37
N ASN A 585 35.75 38.64 -17.17
CA ASN A 585 36.38 39.37 -16.05
C ASN A 585 35.57 39.29 -14.73
N ASP A 586 36.33 39.07 -13.66
CA ASP A 586 36.03 39.02 -12.23
C ASP A 586 35.91 40.41 -11.56
N HIS A 587 35.37 40.42 -10.31
CA HIS A 587 35.85 41.09 -9.08
C HIS A 587 34.66 41.53 -8.18
N ASP A 588 34.45 40.88 -7.02
CA ASP A 588 34.94 41.24 -5.65
C ASP A 588 34.14 42.41 -5.03
N GLU A 589 33.77 42.48 -3.74
CA GLU A 589 34.13 41.79 -2.50
C GLU A 589 33.09 42.15 -1.42
N LEU A 590 33.06 41.40 -0.31
CA LEU A 590 32.33 41.71 0.93
C LEU A 590 32.80 43.03 1.60
N THR A 591 31.92 43.68 2.40
CA THR A 591 32.06 43.91 3.87
C THR A 591 31.26 45.16 4.35
N VAL A 592 30.71 45.08 5.58
CA VAL A 592 30.46 46.14 6.61
C VAL A 592 28.99 46.31 7.10
N PHE A 593 28.72 45.63 8.22
CA PHE A 593 28.18 46.12 9.50
C PHE A 593 27.00 47.14 9.60
N LEU A 594 25.89 46.63 10.16
CA LEU A 594 24.79 47.21 10.96
C LEU A 594 24.77 48.73 11.32
N ARG A 595 23.60 49.38 11.12
CA ARG A 595 22.72 50.05 12.14
C ARG A 595 22.00 51.33 11.63
N HIS A 596 20.68 51.36 11.87
CA HIS A 596 19.85 52.47 12.39
C HIS A 596 19.41 53.70 11.52
N VAL A 597 18.08 53.85 11.47
CA VAL A 597 17.20 55.05 11.37
C VAL A 597 16.87 55.69 10.00
N ASN A 598 15.55 55.68 9.73
CA ASN A 598 14.66 56.59 8.99
C ASN A 598 15.25 57.77 8.19
N ILE A 599 14.77 57.96 6.95
CA ILE A 599 13.79 59.00 6.55
C ILE A 599 13.41 58.84 5.06
N HIS A 600 12.13 59.11 4.76
CA HIS A 600 11.46 59.20 3.46
C HIS A 600 12.21 60.03 2.39
N THR A 601 12.12 59.76 1.09
CA THR A 601 10.97 60.04 0.20
C THR A 601 11.36 59.67 -1.25
N GLY A 602 10.39 59.28 -2.08
CA GLY A 602 10.59 59.27 -3.54
C GLY A 602 9.86 58.14 -4.26
N HIS A 603 8.63 58.42 -4.71
CA HIS A 603 7.72 57.53 -5.41
C HIS A 603 8.32 56.66 -6.53
N HIS A 604 8.24 55.34 -6.36
CA HIS A 604 7.74 54.45 -7.41
C HIS A 604 6.76 53.45 -6.77
N GLN A 605 5.51 53.49 -7.22
CA GLN A 605 4.47 52.55 -6.81
C GLN A 605 4.80 51.14 -7.33
N PRO A 606 4.88 50.10 -6.48
CA PRO A 606 4.70 48.73 -6.91
C PRO A 606 3.21 48.38 -6.88
N ILE A 607 2.69 47.93 -8.02
CA ILE A 607 1.38 47.29 -8.09
C ILE A 607 1.53 45.89 -7.48
N CYS A 608 1.36 45.77 -6.17
CA CYS A 608 1.16 44.48 -5.50
C CYS A 608 -0.31 44.09 -5.64
N ARG A 609 -0.60 43.05 -6.44
CA ARG A 609 -1.91 42.36 -6.39
C ARG A 609 -1.92 41.41 -5.20
N ARG A 610 -2.87 41.64 -4.28
CA ARG A 610 -3.29 40.64 -3.29
C ARG A 610 -3.94 39.46 -4.02
N TYR A 611 -3.43 38.26 -3.81
CA TYR A 611 -4.09 37.03 -4.26
C TYR A 611 -5.11 36.58 -3.21
N HIS A 612 -6.37 36.46 -3.63
CA HIS A 612 -7.43 35.79 -2.87
C HIS A 612 -7.52 34.31 -3.34
N PRO A 613 -7.91 33.35 -2.47
CA PRO A 613 -7.80 31.91 -2.75
C PRO A 613 -8.78 31.33 -3.78
N ASN A 614 -9.45 32.14 -4.61
CA ASN A 614 -10.53 31.67 -5.50
C ASN A 614 -10.23 31.81 -7.01
N GLU A 615 -9.00 32.11 -7.43
CA GLU A 615 -8.67 32.24 -8.87
C GLU A 615 -8.01 31.01 -9.51
N MET A 616 -7.77 29.90 -8.79
CA MET A 616 -7.24 28.66 -9.39
C MET A 616 -8.25 27.87 -10.25
N LEU A 617 -9.54 28.25 -10.26
CA LEU A 617 -10.58 27.60 -11.08
C LEU A 617 -10.75 28.18 -12.50
N ILE A 618 -10.03 29.28 -12.84
CA ILE A 618 -10.27 30.00 -14.10
C ILE A 618 -9.22 29.66 -15.19
N ASP A 619 -8.00 29.26 -14.81
CA ASP A 619 -6.94 29.04 -15.80
C ASP A 619 -7.05 27.69 -16.55
N GLY A 620 -7.63 26.67 -15.90
CA GLY A 620 -8.01 25.42 -16.58
C GLY A 620 -9.05 25.61 -17.69
N ARG A 621 -9.91 26.63 -17.57
CA ARG A 621 -10.90 26.99 -18.61
C ARG A 621 -10.29 27.77 -19.78
N ARG A 622 -9.17 28.47 -19.58
CA ARG A 622 -8.47 29.19 -20.67
C ARG A 622 -7.71 28.23 -21.59
N GLN A 623 -7.08 27.18 -21.06
CA GLN A 623 -6.45 26.14 -21.88
C GLN A 623 -7.49 25.30 -22.64
N GLN A 624 -8.66 24.99 -22.05
CA GLN A 624 -9.77 24.35 -22.77
C GLN A 624 -10.37 25.23 -23.88
N ARG A 625 -10.41 26.57 -23.69
CA ARG A 625 -10.93 27.50 -24.70
C ARG A 625 -9.99 27.68 -25.90
N GLN A 626 -8.68 27.61 -25.73
CA GLN A 626 -7.74 27.63 -26.86
C GLN A 626 -7.73 26.30 -27.66
N ARG A 627 -8.04 25.16 -27.02
CA ARG A 627 -8.14 23.85 -27.70
C ARG A 627 -9.39 23.67 -28.57
N ARG A 628 -10.48 24.40 -28.30
CA ARG A 628 -11.73 24.33 -29.10
C ARG A 628 -11.66 24.97 -30.49
N ASN A 629 -10.58 25.67 -30.83
CA ASN A 629 -10.46 26.38 -32.11
C ASN A 629 -9.56 25.69 -33.17
N ARG A 630 -9.14 24.43 -32.97
CA ARG A 630 -8.55 23.65 -34.07
C ARG A 630 -9.65 23.26 -35.07
N ARG A 631 -9.48 23.62 -36.35
CA ARG A 631 -10.39 23.20 -37.43
C ARG A 631 -10.46 21.66 -37.44
N ARG A 632 -11.68 21.10 -37.47
CA ARG A 632 -11.91 19.65 -37.53
C ARG A 632 -11.22 19.08 -38.77
N PRO A 633 -10.27 18.12 -38.64
CA PRO A 633 -9.67 17.44 -39.78
C PRO A 633 -10.74 16.69 -40.59
N ALA A 634 -10.48 16.46 -41.88
CA ALA A 634 -11.40 15.71 -42.73
C ALA A 634 -11.52 14.25 -42.22
N PRO A 635 -12.74 13.71 -42.05
CA PRO A 635 -12.92 12.33 -41.62
C PRO A 635 -12.33 11.34 -42.62
N VAL A 636 -11.67 10.31 -42.07
CA VAL A 636 -11.09 9.20 -42.84
C VAL A 636 -11.78 7.93 -42.36
N GLU A 637 -12.14 7.06 -43.30
CA GLU A 637 -12.65 5.72 -42.97
C GLU A 637 -11.47 4.73 -42.85
N PRO A 638 -11.51 3.75 -41.93
CA PRO A 638 -10.41 2.80 -41.70
C PRO A 638 -9.91 2.05 -42.95
N GLU A 639 -10.78 1.81 -43.94
CA GLU A 639 -10.44 1.13 -45.19
C GLU A 639 -9.55 1.98 -46.11
N ASN A 640 -9.55 3.31 -45.93
CA ASN A 640 -8.77 4.27 -46.70
C ASN A 640 -7.62 4.88 -45.88
N LEU A 641 -7.29 4.28 -44.73
CA LEU A 641 -6.29 4.80 -43.81
C LEU A 641 -4.88 4.62 -44.36
N ASP A 642 -4.33 5.69 -44.94
CA ASP A 642 -2.91 5.82 -45.27
C ASP A 642 -2.11 6.44 -44.10
N LEU A 643 -1.24 5.65 -43.47
CA LEU A 643 -0.37 6.08 -42.36
C LEU A 643 0.82 6.95 -42.80
N SER A 644 1.03 7.12 -44.10
CA SER A 644 2.00 8.08 -44.66
C SER A 644 1.39 9.47 -44.92
N ASN A 645 0.07 9.59 -44.82
CA ASN A 645 -0.66 10.84 -45.04
C ASN A 645 -0.85 11.61 -43.73
N GLN A 646 -0.24 12.80 -43.63
CA GLN A 646 -0.31 13.64 -42.44
C GLN A 646 -1.74 14.03 -42.05
N GLY A 647 -2.64 14.22 -43.04
CA GLY A 647 -4.03 14.54 -42.77
C GLY A 647 -4.81 13.41 -42.08
N HIS A 648 -4.41 12.16 -42.30
CA HIS A 648 -5.00 11.01 -41.62
C HIS A 648 -4.46 10.85 -40.21
N LEU A 649 -3.16 11.07 -40.00
CA LEU A 649 -2.55 11.08 -38.67
C LEU A 649 -3.14 12.19 -37.80
N ASP A 650 -3.40 13.36 -38.38
CA ASP A 650 -4.07 14.47 -37.68
C ASP A 650 -5.53 14.13 -37.31
N TYR A 651 -6.24 13.35 -38.14
CA TYR A 651 -7.59 12.86 -37.84
C TYR A 651 -7.56 11.79 -36.73
N LEU A 652 -6.58 10.88 -36.73
CA LEU A 652 -6.39 9.90 -35.65
C LEU A 652 -6.05 10.57 -34.31
N ASP A 653 -5.16 11.56 -34.31
CA ASP A 653 -4.84 12.35 -33.10
C ASP A 653 -6.07 13.13 -32.60
N PHE A 654 -6.89 13.66 -33.52
CA PHE A 654 -8.17 14.29 -33.17
C PHE A 654 -9.15 13.32 -32.48
N LEU A 655 -9.16 12.04 -32.89
CA LEU A 655 -9.90 10.97 -32.24
C LEU A 655 -9.23 10.46 -30.96
N GLY A 656 -8.01 10.90 -30.63
CA GLY A 656 -7.25 10.42 -29.48
C GLY A 656 -6.57 9.07 -29.71
N ILE A 657 -6.37 8.68 -30.97
CA ILE A 657 -5.73 7.43 -31.39
C ILE A 657 -4.30 7.74 -31.84
N ILE A 658 -3.32 7.15 -31.16
CA ILE A 658 -1.89 7.29 -31.44
C ILE A 658 -1.42 6.06 -32.21
N VAL A 659 -0.59 6.27 -33.23
CA VAL A 659 0.01 5.20 -34.03
C VAL A 659 1.48 5.06 -33.65
N GLU A 660 1.87 3.93 -33.08
CA GLU A 660 3.24 3.63 -32.67
C GLU A 660 3.85 2.54 -33.56
N PRO A 661 5.04 2.75 -34.15
CA PRO A 661 5.72 1.72 -34.92
C PRO A 661 6.37 0.67 -34.00
N ILE A 662 6.05 -0.60 -34.21
CA ILE A 662 6.63 -1.74 -33.48
C ILE A 662 7.06 -2.81 -34.47
N ASN A 663 8.37 -3.12 -34.52
CA ASN A 663 8.92 -4.27 -35.25
C ASN A 663 8.36 -4.46 -36.68
N GLN A 664 8.42 -3.41 -37.52
CA GLN A 664 7.90 -3.38 -38.91
C GLN A 664 6.37 -3.37 -39.07
N ALA A 665 5.61 -3.25 -37.97
CA ALA A 665 4.15 -3.05 -37.96
C ALA A 665 3.78 -1.76 -37.20
N PHE A 666 2.50 -1.38 -37.25
CA PHE A 666 1.97 -0.23 -36.52
C PHE A 666 0.94 -0.69 -35.48
N GLN A 667 1.08 -0.20 -34.25
CA GLN A 667 0.11 -0.40 -33.18
C GLN A 667 -0.71 0.88 -32.99
N PHE A 668 -2.03 0.72 -32.85
CA PHE A 668 -2.96 1.81 -32.56
C PHE A 668 -3.29 1.81 -31.06
N ALA A 669 -3.01 2.90 -30.37
CA ALA A 669 -3.27 3.09 -28.94
C ALA A 669 -4.27 4.21 -28.71
N TYR A 670 -5.37 3.94 -28.01
CA TYR A 670 -6.42 4.92 -27.74
C TYR A 670 -6.24 5.57 -26.37
N HIS A 671 -6.25 6.91 -26.34
CA HIS A 671 -6.17 7.72 -25.13
C HIS A 671 -7.42 8.61 -25.00
N PRO A 672 -8.40 8.23 -24.17
CA PRO A 672 -9.68 8.93 -24.03
C PRO A 672 -9.54 10.38 -23.58
N SER A 673 -8.50 10.68 -22.79
CA SER A 673 -8.19 12.02 -22.28
C SER A 673 -7.59 12.97 -23.32
N ARG A 674 -7.17 12.43 -24.48
CA ARG A 674 -6.59 13.21 -25.60
C ARG A 674 -7.57 13.44 -26.76
N GLY A 675 -8.57 12.57 -26.93
CA GLY A 675 -9.53 12.62 -28.04
C GLY A 675 -10.66 13.65 -27.86
N HIS A 676 -11.16 14.19 -28.98
CA HIS A 676 -12.27 15.13 -28.99
C HIS A 676 -13.65 14.46 -29.18
N ASP A 677 -13.70 13.23 -29.70
CA ASP A 677 -14.92 12.49 -30.04
C ASP A 677 -14.72 10.97 -29.81
N ALA A 678 -15.06 10.51 -28.61
CA ALA A 678 -14.85 9.13 -28.17
C ALA A 678 -15.70 8.10 -28.94
N ALA A 679 -16.91 8.48 -29.37
CA ALA A 679 -17.80 7.59 -30.11
C ALA A 679 -17.29 7.37 -31.54
N ALA A 680 -16.76 8.41 -32.18
CA ALA A 680 -16.10 8.28 -33.47
C ALA A 680 -14.81 7.45 -33.37
N ALA A 681 -14.04 7.62 -32.29
CA ALA A 681 -12.82 6.83 -32.05
C ALA A 681 -13.09 5.33 -31.87
N GLN A 682 -14.11 4.98 -31.09
CA GLN A 682 -14.55 3.58 -30.92
C GLN A 682 -15.01 2.96 -32.23
N SER A 683 -15.84 3.68 -33.00
CA SER A 683 -16.34 3.20 -34.30
C SER A 683 -15.20 2.98 -35.31
N PHE A 684 -14.21 3.87 -35.30
CA PHE A 684 -13.02 3.79 -36.15
C PHE A 684 -12.15 2.56 -35.80
N LEU A 685 -11.85 2.33 -34.51
CA LEU A 685 -11.03 1.19 -34.06
C LEU A 685 -11.74 -0.15 -34.28
N GLN A 686 -13.05 -0.21 -34.08
CA GLN A 686 -13.82 -1.44 -34.27
C GLN A 686 -13.80 -1.91 -35.74
N ARG A 687 -13.91 -0.97 -36.68
CA ARG A 687 -13.75 -1.26 -38.12
C ARG A 687 -12.30 -1.61 -38.48
N LEU A 688 -11.32 -0.88 -37.96
CA LEU A 688 -9.90 -1.19 -38.18
C LEU A 688 -9.54 -2.62 -37.75
N MET A 689 -10.04 -3.06 -36.59
CA MET A 689 -9.85 -4.43 -36.09
C MET A 689 -10.52 -5.49 -36.97
N SER A 690 -11.66 -5.19 -37.60
CA SER A 690 -12.32 -6.12 -38.53
C SER A 690 -11.56 -6.31 -39.85
N ILE A 691 -10.74 -5.33 -40.26
CA ILE A 691 -9.94 -5.39 -41.49
C ILE A 691 -8.62 -6.16 -41.26
N MET A 692 -8.12 -6.20 -40.02
CA MET A 692 -6.78 -6.72 -39.68
C MET A 692 -6.72 -8.23 -39.32
N GLN A 693 -7.80 -9.01 -39.43
CA GLN A 693 -7.75 -10.46 -39.15
C GLN A 693 -7.24 -11.27 -40.36
N PRO A 694 -6.15 -12.07 -40.25
CA PRO A 694 -5.78 -13.05 -41.27
C PRO A 694 -6.52 -14.38 -41.08
N ALA A 695 -6.88 -15.02 -42.20
CA ALA A 695 -7.43 -16.36 -42.27
C ALA A 695 -6.47 -17.41 -41.67
N ALA A 696 -6.97 -18.25 -40.75
CA ALA A 696 -6.21 -19.31 -40.09
C ALA A 696 -6.07 -20.56 -40.99
N GLY A 697 -4.83 -21.06 -41.13
CA GLY A 697 -4.49 -22.32 -41.79
C GLY A 697 -3.35 -23.04 -41.06
N GLU A 698 -3.71 -24.17 -40.46
CA GLU A 698 -2.97 -25.42 -40.18
C GLU A 698 -1.45 -25.47 -39.94
N GLY A 699 -1.06 -26.09 -38.81
CA GLY A 699 -0.02 -27.14 -38.80
C GLY A 699 1.11 -27.05 -37.78
N GLY A 700 1.13 -27.97 -36.80
CA GLY A 700 2.34 -28.70 -36.39
C GLY A 700 2.88 -28.56 -34.96
N ASP A 701 2.74 -29.64 -34.18
CA ASP A 701 3.39 -30.00 -32.89
C ASP A 701 4.95 -29.82 -32.92
N ASP A 702 5.73 -29.76 -31.82
CA ASP A 702 5.65 -30.55 -30.58
C ASP A 702 6.64 -30.03 -29.50
N SER A 703 6.31 -30.33 -28.23
CA SER A 703 7.18 -30.58 -27.06
C SER A 703 7.91 -29.47 -26.26
N GLY A 704 7.62 -29.40 -24.94
CA GLY A 704 8.61 -29.05 -23.91
C GLY A 704 8.20 -28.18 -22.70
N GLY A 705 7.52 -28.78 -21.71
CA GLY A 705 7.52 -28.49 -20.25
C GLY A 705 7.83 -27.09 -19.68
N GLY A 706 6.83 -26.52 -18.97
CA GLY A 706 7.04 -25.42 -18.01
C GLY A 706 5.74 -24.78 -17.54
N GLY A 707 5.16 -25.26 -16.44
CA GLY A 707 3.91 -24.72 -15.89
C GLY A 707 4.13 -23.42 -15.11
N GLY A 708 4.35 -22.32 -15.82
CA GLY A 708 4.01 -20.98 -15.33
C GLY A 708 2.50 -20.77 -15.48
N GLY A 709 1.82 -20.36 -14.41
CA GLY A 709 0.41 -20.00 -14.46
C GLY A 709 0.21 -18.76 -15.32
N THR A 710 -0.02 -18.95 -16.62
CA THR A 710 -0.77 -17.98 -17.43
C THR A 710 -2.14 -17.77 -16.76
N ARG A 711 -2.75 -16.59 -16.90
CA ARG A 711 -4.19 -16.45 -16.56
C ARG A 711 -4.95 -17.34 -17.55
N GLU A 712 -5.22 -18.58 -17.14
CA GLU A 712 -5.80 -19.58 -18.03
C GLU A 712 -7.29 -19.30 -18.19
N LEU A 713 -7.66 -18.74 -19.34
CA LEU A 713 -9.04 -18.50 -19.72
C LEU A 713 -9.63 -19.77 -20.34
N ILE A 714 -10.92 -20.00 -20.13
CA ILE A 714 -11.72 -21.08 -20.74
C ILE A 714 -12.73 -20.47 -21.72
N SER A 715 -13.21 -21.23 -22.70
CA SER A 715 -14.21 -20.76 -23.66
C SER A 715 -15.63 -21.09 -23.21
N VAL A 716 -16.52 -20.11 -23.33
CA VAL A 716 -17.98 -20.26 -23.20
C VAL A 716 -18.62 -20.00 -24.56
N VAL A 717 -19.20 -21.05 -25.14
CA VAL A 717 -19.81 -21.02 -26.46
C VAL A 717 -21.31 -21.26 -26.34
N ALA A 718 -22.14 -20.31 -26.75
CA ALA A 718 -23.59 -20.46 -26.81
C ALA A 718 -24.08 -20.57 -28.27
N LYS A 719 -24.82 -21.64 -28.55
CA LYS A 719 -25.39 -21.93 -29.87
C LYS A 719 -26.90 -22.05 -29.80
N THR A 720 -27.58 -21.57 -30.84
CA THR A 720 -28.98 -21.91 -31.14
C THR A 720 -28.99 -23.09 -32.12
N ASP A 721 -30.16 -23.68 -32.39
CA ASP A 721 -30.30 -24.84 -33.30
C ASP A 721 -29.71 -24.62 -34.72
N HIS A 722 -29.45 -23.36 -35.12
CA HIS A 722 -29.01 -23.00 -36.47
C HIS A 722 -27.84 -22.01 -36.55
N ALA A 723 -27.34 -21.46 -35.43
CA ALA A 723 -26.27 -20.46 -35.45
C ALA A 723 -25.47 -20.41 -34.14
N LEU A 724 -24.16 -20.15 -34.28
CA LEU A 724 -23.31 -19.67 -33.18
C LEU A 724 -23.72 -18.25 -32.82
N VAL A 725 -24.02 -18.00 -31.55
CA VAL A 725 -24.51 -16.68 -31.11
C VAL A 725 -23.51 -15.96 -30.21
N ILE A 726 -22.82 -16.68 -29.33
CA ILE A 726 -21.81 -16.12 -28.44
C ILE A 726 -20.62 -17.07 -28.39
N ASP A 727 -19.43 -16.54 -28.60
CA ASP A 727 -18.15 -17.20 -28.36
C ASP A 727 -17.29 -16.21 -27.56
N THR A 728 -16.94 -16.58 -26.34
CA THR A 728 -16.21 -15.68 -25.44
C THR A 728 -15.22 -16.42 -24.54
N LEU A 729 -14.23 -15.67 -24.07
CA LEU A 729 -13.34 -16.10 -23.01
C LEU A 729 -13.97 -15.83 -21.65
N ALA A 730 -13.83 -16.79 -20.76
CA ALA A 730 -14.38 -16.78 -19.42
C ALA A 730 -13.29 -17.13 -18.41
N GLY A 731 -13.41 -16.58 -17.20
CA GLY A 731 -12.55 -16.94 -16.07
C GLY A 731 -12.95 -18.31 -15.51
N PRO A 732 -12.02 -19.23 -15.25
CA PRO A 732 -12.35 -20.50 -14.62
C PRO A 732 -12.63 -20.34 -13.12
N ALA A 733 -13.31 -21.33 -12.52
CA ALA A 733 -13.26 -21.52 -11.07
C ALA A 733 -11.99 -22.28 -10.66
N ILE A 734 -11.46 -21.96 -9.49
CA ILE A 734 -10.40 -22.75 -8.84
C ILE A 734 -10.95 -23.91 -8.00
N PHE A 735 -12.27 -24.08 -7.97
CA PHE A 735 -12.98 -25.17 -7.29
C PHE A 735 -13.82 -25.97 -8.30
N GLY A 736 -14.12 -27.22 -7.95
CA GLY A 736 -14.78 -28.15 -8.86
C GLY A 736 -13.82 -28.78 -9.89
N PRO A 737 -14.36 -29.53 -10.87
CA PRO A 737 -13.54 -30.22 -11.87
C PRO A 737 -12.81 -29.24 -12.78
N ASP A 738 -11.51 -29.45 -12.91
CA ASP A 738 -10.63 -28.71 -13.81
C ASP A 738 -10.96 -29.06 -15.28
N VAL A 739 -11.51 -28.07 -16.00
CA VAL A 739 -11.93 -28.18 -17.40
C VAL A 739 -10.76 -28.54 -18.33
N LYS A 740 -9.52 -28.17 -17.96
CA LYS A 740 -8.29 -28.45 -18.71
C LYS A 740 -7.76 -29.87 -18.49
N ARG A 741 -7.52 -30.26 -17.23
CA ARG A 741 -6.85 -31.54 -16.91
C ARG A 741 -7.65 -32.78 -17.30
N ALA A 742 -8.95 -32.65 -17.45
CA ALA A 742 -9.83 -33.77 -17.76
C ALA A 742 -10.38 -33.75 -19.21
N GLY A 743 -9.96 -32.78 -20.06
CA GLY A 743 -10.50 -32.64 -21.42
C GLY A 743 -12.02 -32.47 -21.44
N ILE A 744 -12.58 -31.89 -20.38
CA ILE A 744 -14.01 -31.84 -20.15
C ILE A 744 -14.61 -30.80 -21.09
N ARG A 745 -15.33 -31.29 -22.09
CA ARG A 745 -16.26 -30.49 -22.88
C ARG A 745 -17.66 -30.74 -22.34
N MET A 746 -18.16 -29.84 -21.51
CA MET A 746 -19.51 -29.92 -20.98
C MET A 746 -20.43 -29.07 -21.83
N SER A 747 -21.53 -29.66 -22.31
CA SER A 747 -22.53 -28.95 -23.11
C SER A 747 -23.91 -29.32 -22.63
N GLY A 748 -24.77 -28.33 -22.40
CA GLY A 748 -26.15 -28.53 -21.97
C GLY A 748 -27.07 -27.37 -22.37
N ALA A 749 -28.37 -27.62 -22.35
CA ALA A 749 -29.37 -26.57 -22.54
C ALA A 749 -29.22 -25.52 -21.42
N ALA A 750 -29.20 -24.23 -21.78
CA ALA A 750 -29.00 -23.18 -20.79
C ALA A 750 -30.30 -22.84 -20.06
N HIS A 751 -30.20 -22.57 -18.75
CA HIS A 751 -31.32 -22.14 -17.93
C HIS A 751 -30.89 -21.02 -16.98
N ALA A 752 -31.58 -19.88 -17.02
CA ALA A 752 -31.37 -18.80 -16.06
C ALA A 752 -32.08 -19.14 -14.75
N VAL A 753 -31.33 -19.12 -13.65
CA VAL A 753 -31.84 -19.56 -12.34
C VAL A 753 -32.80 -18.55 -11.70
N VAL A 754 -33.67 -19.03 -10.82
CA VAL A 754 -34.57 -18.20 -10.00
C VAL A 754 -34.47 -18.63 -8.53
N PRO A 755 -33.98 -17.77 -7.60
CA PRO A 755 -33.57 -16.38 -7.80
C PRO A 755 -32.30 -16.23 -8.65
N ALA A 756 -32.21 -15.12 -9.40
CA ALA A 756 -31.12 -14.87 -10.36
C ALA A 756 -29.72 -14.87 -9.74
N ASP A 757 -29.60 -14.54 -8.45
CA ASP A 757 -28.33 -14.53 -7.73
C ASP A 757 -27.87 -15.91 -7.23
N GLY A 758 -28.74 -16.94 -7.27
CA GLY A 758 -28.42 -18.28 -6.78
C GLY A 758 -28.04 -18.38 -5.30
N CYS A 759 -28.30 -17.36 -4.49
CA CYS A 759 -27.86 -17.32 -3.08
C CYS A 759 -28.75 -18.10 -2.11
N SER A 760 -29.92 -18.54 -2.55
CA SER A 760 -30.81 -19.41 -1.80
C SER A 760 -31.00 -20.75 -2.51
N PRO A 761 -31.36 -21.83 -1.80
CA PRO A 761 -31.68 -23.12 -2.43
C PRO A 761 -32.70 -22.96 -3.56
N LEU A 762 -32.40 -23.52 -4.72
CA LEU A 762 -33.20 -23.36 -5.93
C LEU A 762 -34.41 -24.31 -5.91
N ALA A 763 -35.60 -23.75 -5.82
CA ALA A 763 -36.84 -24.52 -5.78
C ALA A 763 -37.13 -25.23 -7.13
N PRO A 764 -37.50 -26.53 -7.15
CA PRO A 764 -37.71 -27.28 -8.39
C PRO A 764 -38.77 -26.69 -9.31
N GLU A 765 -39.81 -26.05 -8.76
CA GLU A 765 -40.95 -25.53 -9.53
C GLU A 765 -40.52 -24.42 -10.50
N ALA A 766 -39.54 -23.61 -10.11
CA ALA A 766 -39.01 -22.50 -10.91
C ALA A 766 -37.75 -22.87 -11.70
N ASN A 767 -37.06 -23.96 -11.33
CA ASN A 767 -35.73 -24.31 -11.83
C ASN A 767 -35.64 -25.69 -12.49
N ASN A 768 -36.78 -26.36 -12.76
CA ASN A 768 -36.81 -27.71 -13.37
C ASN A 768 -36.06 -27.79 -14.72
N GLY A 769 -35.89 -26.65 -15.42
CA GLY A 769 -35.16 -26.59 -16.68
C GLY A 769 -33.63 -26.64 -16.54
N ILE A 770 -33.10 -26.63 -15.31
CA ILE A 770 -31.65 -26.79 -15.02
C ILE A 770 -31.21 -28.25 -15.07
N ILE A 771 -32.12 -29.19 -14.81
CA ILE A 771 -31.79 -30.62 -14.67
C ILE A 771 -31.18 -31.11 -15.99
N GLY A 772 -29.91 -31.51 -15.95
CA GLY A 772 -29.17 -31.94 -17.14
C GLY A 772 -28.71 -30.79 -18.07
N GLY A 773 -28.74 -29.55 -17.60
CA GLY A 773 -28.42 -28.34 -18.36
C GLY A 773 -27.35 -27.44 -17.70
N VAL A 774 -27.10 -26.27 -18.29
CA VAL A 774 -26.13 -25.28 -17.80
C VAL A 774 -26.87 -24.13 -17.11
N ALA A 775 -26.58 -23.91 -15.83
CA ALA A 775 -27.17 -22.82 -15.07
C ALA A 775 -26.48 -21.49 -15.41
N VAL A 776 -27.25 -20.44 -15.69
CA VAL A 776 -26.74 -19.07 -15.84
C VAL A 776 -27.17 -18.26 -14.61
N VAL A 777 -26.19 -17.78 -13.85
CA VAL A 777 -26.37 -17.20 -12.51
C VAL A 777 -25.73 -15.82 -12.44
N ARG A 778 -26.43 -14.84 -11.89
CA ARG A 778 -25.88 -13.51 -11.64
C ARG A 778 -25.02 -13.49 -10.39
N ARG A 779 -23.94 -12.71 -10.41
CA ARG A 779 -23.21 -12.36 -9.20
C ARG A 779 -24.15 -11.69 -8.19
N GLY A 780 -23.97 -12.01 -6.92
CA GLY A 780 -24.79 -11.52 -5.81
C GLY A 780 -24.02 -11.66 -4.49
N GLY A 781 -24.66 -11.41 -3.36
CA GLY A 781 -23.98 -11.24 -2.07
C GLY A 781 -23.38 -12.48 -1.38
N CYS A 782 -23.53 -13.68 -1.94
CA CYS A 782 -23.00 -14.94 -1.40
C CYS A 782 -21.76 -15.43 -2.20
N MET A 783 -21.04 -16.42 -1.67
CA MET A 783 -19.82 -16.93 -2.30
C MET A 783 -20.10 -17.65 -3.63
N PHE A 784 -19.13 -17.67 -4.55
CA PHE A 784 -19.27 -18.37 -5.82
C PHE A 784 -19.51 -19.88 -5.65
N VAL A 785 -18.77 -20.51 -4.73
CA VAL A 785 -18.92 -21.94 -4.42
C VAL A 785 -20.31 -22.29 -3.91
N GLU A 786 -20.95 -21.41 -3.12
CA GLU A 786 -22.31 -21.62 -2.60
C GLU A 786 -23.36 -21.61 -3.71
N LYS A 787 -23.25 -20.66 -4.65
CA LYS A 787 -24.14 -20.57 -5.83
C LYS A 787 -24.01 -21.81 -6.70
N VAL A 788 -22.78 -22.24 -6.95
CA VAL A 788 -22.49 -23.42 -7.76
C VAL A 788 -23.02 -24.68 -7.05
N LYS A 789 -22.91 -24.75 -5.71
CA LYS A 789 -23.50 -25.83 -4.91
C LYS A 789 -25.02 -25.88 -5.04
N HIS A 790 -25.72 -24.75 -4.93
CA HIS A 790 -27.17 -24.71 -5.10
C HIS A 790 -27.61 -25.11 -6.52
N CYS A 791 -26.86 -24.71 -7.54
CA CYS A 791 -27.12 -25.13 -8.92
C CYS A 791 -26.88 -26.64 -9.12
N GLN A 792 -25.81 -27.17 -8.53
CA GLN A 792 -25.51 -28.60 -8.55
C GLN A 792 -26.60 -29.42 -7.86
N ASP A 793 -27.05 -28.99 -6.68
CA ASP A 793 -28.12 -29.67 -5.94
C ASP A 793 -29.46 -29.63 -6.68
N ALA A 794 -29.66 -28.61 -7.52
CA ALA A 794 -30.80 -28.49 -8.44
C ALA A 794 -30.63 -29.28 -9.75
N GLY A 795 -29.52 -30.01 -9.92
CA GLY A 795 -29.28 -30.91 -11.06
C GLY A 795 -28.55 -30.30 -12.25
N ALA A 796 -27.84 -29.17 -12.09
CA ALA A 796 -27.03 -28.58 -13.15
C ALA A 796 -25.85 -29.48 -13.55
N LEU A 797 -25.47 -29.47 -14.83
CA LEU A 797 -24.24 -30.08 -15.35
C LEU A 797 -23.05 -29.10 -15.38
N GLY A 798 -23.32 -27.80 -15.29
CA GLY A 798 -22.30 -26.76 -15.12
C GLY A 798 -22.93 -25.39 -14.92
N VAL A 799 -22.10 -24.41 -14.57
CA VAL A 799 -22.58 -23.07 -14.17
C VAL A 799 -21.79 -21.96 -14.86
N VAL A 800 -22.49 -21.01 -15.47
CA VAL A 800 -21.92 -19.74 -15.93
C VAL A 800 -22.37 -18.65 -14.97
N VAL A 801 -21.41 -18.07 -14.24
CA VAL A 801 -21.65 -16.92 -13.37
C VAL A 801 -21.29 -15.65 -14.13
N TYR A 802 -22.09 -14.60 -14.02
CA TYR A 802 -21.79 -13.33 -14.69
C TYR A 802 -21.79 -12.13 -13.75
N ASN A 803 -20.97 -11.14 -14.07
CA ASN A 803 -20.81 -9.95 -13.24
C ASN A 803 -22.11 -9.13 -13.15
N SER A 804 -22.35 -8.51 -11.98
CA SER A 804 -23.52 -7.67 -11.73
C SER A 804 -23.27 -6.18 -11.98
N ASP A 805 -22.02 -5.79 -12.23
CA ASP A 805 -21.59 -4.42 -12.46
C ASP A 805 -21.38 -4.18 -13.97
N GLU A 806 -22.09 -3.18 -14.52
CA GLU A 806 -22.10 -2.82 -15.94
C GLU A 806 -20.78 -2.14 -16.39
N GLU A 807 -20.04 -1.51 -15.48
CA GLU A 807 -18.80 -0.77 -15.80
C GLU A 807 -17.53 -1.61 -15.64
N ASP A 808 -17.64 -2.78 -15.01
CA ASP A 808 -16.53 -3.70 -14.74
C ASP A 808 -16.41 -4.79 -15.82
N ILE A 809 -15.47 -4.56 -16.75
CA ILE A 809 -15.13 -5.48 -17.85
C ILE A 809 -14.14 -6.59 -17.44
N SER A 810 -13.76 -6.67 -16.16
CA SER A 810 -12.77 -7.66 -15.71
C SER A 810 -13.33 -9.09 -15.71
N LEU A 811 -12.53 -10.04 -16.18
CA LEU A 811 -12.80 -11.46 -16.01
C LEU A 811 -12.19 -11.90 -14.68
N LEU A 812 -13.05 -12.38 -13.77
CA LEU A 812 -12.66 -12.85 -12.44
C LEU A 812 -12.39 -14.35 -12.45
N THR A 813 -11.41 -14.79 -11.67
CA THR A 813 -11.26 -16.20 -11.31
C THR A 813 -12.12 -16.47 -10.08
N MET A 814 -13.06 -17.42 -10.17
CA MET A 814 -13.97 -17.70 -9.06
C MET A 814 -13.26 -18.50 -7.98
N GLN A 815 -13.06 -17.87 -6.82
CA GLN A 815 -12.48 -18.50 -5.63
C GLN A 815 -13.56 -19.09 -4.72
N GLY A 816 -13.24 -20.23 -4.11
CA GLY A 816 -14.12 -20.99 -3.23
C GLY A 816 -13.61 -20.97 -1.79
N ASN A 817 -14.03 -21.96 -1.00
CA ASN A 817 -13.50 -22.19 0.34
C ASN A 817 -13.22 -23.69 0.56
N ASP A 818 -12.19 -24.01 1.34
CA ASP A 818 -11.70 -25.39 1.51
C ASP A 818 -12.75 -26.42 2.01
N VAL A 819 -13.87 -25.93 2.55
CA VAL A 819 -14.95 -26.74 3.11
C VAL A 819 -15.97 -27.13 2.04
N LEU A 820 -16.44 -26.19 1.22
CA LEU A 820 -17.45 -26.44 0.18
C LEU A 820 -16.84 -26.91 -1.14
N ASP A 821 -15.58 -26.57 -1.41
CA ASP A 821 -14.89 -26.91 -2.66
C ASP A 821 -14.84 -28.42 -2.91
N LYS A 822 -14.70 -29.22 -1.83
CA LYS A 822 -14.67 -30.70 -1.87
C LYS A 822 -16.02 -31.32 -2.26
N HIS A 823 -17.08 -30.53 -2.31
CA HIS A 823 -18.43 -30.98 -2.61
C HIS A 823 -18.96 -30.47 -3.95
N ILE A 824 -18.13 -29.76 -4.73
CA ILE A 824 -18.45 -29.34 -6.10
C ILE A 824 -17.83 -30.32 -7.10
N ASN A 825 -18.68 -30.87 -7.96
CA ASN A 825 -18.34 -31.86 -8.97
C ASN A 825 -18.74 -31.43 -10.39
N ILE A 826 -19.18 -30.17 -10.58
CA ILE A 826 -19.58 -29.61 -11.87
C ILE A 826 -18.69 -28.42 -12.29
N PRO A 827 -18.34 -28.28 -13.57
CA PRO A 827 -17.50 -27.18 -14.05
C PRO A 827 -18.23 -25.84 -13.97
N SER A 828 -17.47 -24.77 -13.73
CA SER A 828 -18.01 -23.41 -13.69
C SER A 828 -17.11 -22.37 -14.35
N ALA A 829 -17.73 -21.36 -14.96
CA ALA A 829 -17.09 -20.31 -15.73
C ALA A 829 -17.65 -18.92 -15.37
N PHE A 830 -16.81 -17.89 -15.44
CA PHE A 830 -17.18 -16.51 -15.15
C PHE A 830 -17.10 -15.63 -16.39
N VAL A 831 -18.16 -14.89 -16.69
CA VAL A 831 -18.22 -13.95 -17.83
C VAL A 831 -18.55 -12.53 -17.36
N ASN A 832 -18.23 -11.54 -18.19
CA ASN A 832 -18.57 -10.14 -17.89
C ASN A 832 -20.09 -9.90 -17.95
N HIS A 833 -20.50 -8.70 -17.50
CA HIS A 833 -21.91 -8.34 -17.38
C HIS A 833 -22.69 -8.44 -18.71
N ASP A 834 -22.19 -7.78 -19.77
CA ASP A 834 -22.87 -7.71 -21.07
C ASP A 834 -23.14 -9.08 -21.70
N ILE A 835 -22.17 -9.99 -21.58
CA ILE A 835 -22.31 -11.34 -22.13
C ILE A 835 -23.23 -12.17 -21.22
N GLY A 836 -23.09 -12.01 -19.91
CA GLY A 836 -23.92 -12.64 -18.91
C GLY A 836 -25.40 -12.36 -19.04
N GLU A 837 -25.79 -11.08 -19.16
CA GLU A 837 -27.19 -10.69 -19.32
C GLU A 837 -27.78 -11.23 -20.64
N LYS A 838 -27.03 -11.18 -21.75
CA LYS A 838 -27.45 -11.79 -23.01
C LYS A 838 -27.66 -13.30 -22.88
N LEU A 839 -26.73 -14.01 -22.24
CA LEU A 839 -26.88 -15.44 -21.96
C LEU A 839 -28.10 -15.71 -21.07
N ALA A 840 -28.33 -14.91 -20.03
CA ALA A 840 -29.46 -15.05 -19.13
C ALA A 840 -30.81 -14.78 -19.82
N GLU A 841 -30.89 -13.78 -20.69
CA GLU A 841 -32.08 -13.51 -21.52
C GLU A 841 -32.38 -14.67 -22.48
N MET A 842 -31.36 -15.16 -23.18
CA MET A 842 -31.51 -16.28 -24.12
C MET A 842 -31.83 -17.59 -23.42
N ALA A 843 -31.28 -17.82 -22.22
CA ALA A 843 -31.57 -18.97 -21.37
C ALA A 843 -33.00 -18.91 -20.79
N ARG A 844 -33.51 -17.72 -20.43
CA ARG A 844 -34.93 -17.53 -20.06
C ARG A 844 -35.88 -17.92 -21.19
N ALA A 845 -35.48 -17.65 -22.44
CA ALA A 845 -36.22 -18.05 -23.63
C ALA A 845 -36.02 -19.53 -24.03
N ARG A 846 -35.13 -20.28 -23.37
CA ARG A 846 -34.72 -21.67 -23.67
C ARG A 846 -34.27 -21.90 -25.12
N LYS A 847 -33.55 -20.93 -25.70
CA LYS A 847 -33.15 -20.97 -27.12
C LYS A 847 -31.71 -21.38 -27.37
N ILE A 848 -30.94 -21.67 -26.32
CA ILE A 848 -29.50 -21.87 -26.45
C ILE A 848 -28.98 -23.09 -25.70
N HIS A 849 -27.94 -23.66 -26.28
CA HIS A 849 -27.08 -24.68 -25.70
C HIS A 849 -25.73 -24.04 -25.39
N ILE A 850 -25.28 -24.10 -24.14
CA ILE A 850 -23.99 -23.56 -23.70
C ILE A 850 -22.99 -24.70 -23.62
N THR A 851 -21.80 -24.48 -24.15
CA THR A 851 -20.63 -25.34 -24.00
C THR A 851 -19.56 -24.62 -23.20
N ILE A 852 -19.05 -25.26 -22.16
CA ILE A 852 -17.86 -24.84 -21.42
C ILE A 852 -16.73 -25.79 -21.78
N SER A 853 -15.64 -25.28 -22.34
CA SER A 853 -14.46 -26.06 -22.74
C SER A 853 -13.18 -25.24 -22.59
N HIS A 854 -12.03 -25.93 -22.53
CA HIS A 854 -10.73 -25.28 -22.65
C HIS A 854 -10.48 -24.79 -24.07
#